data_AF-A0A7W7L258-F1
#
_entry.id   AF-A0A7W7L258-F1
#
_cell.length_a   1.000
_cell.length_b   1.000
_cell.length_c   1.000
_cell.angle_alpha   90.00
_cell.angle_beta   90.00
_cell.angle_gamma   90.00
#
_symmetry.space_group_name_H-M   'P 1'
#
loop_
_entity.id
_entity.type
_entity.pdbx_description
1 polymer ?
#
loop_
_entity_poly.entity_id
_entity_poly.type
_entity_poly.pdbx_seq_one_letter_code
_entity_poly.pdbx_strand_id
1 'polypeptide(L)'
;MTPSPDDGVPWPDGDPWGEGPEVAPAGDTPWHDAGPWAPPAHLAAASPEARGALAAALGRRSLPEQVRHVTTLPARQARTAAWPEGTPEGLVCAFAARGVEAPWEHQVAGAASALAGRHTVLATGTASGKSLGYQLAVGTTLADDPRATALYLAPTKALAADQLASWRALERDGAPWLRAAPYDGDTAPQDRIWAREHANVLMTNPDMLHVGILPHHERWATFLRHLAYVVVDESHTYRGVFGSQVGILLRRLRRVAAHYRGERPAAVFLGASATSAAPAEHFATLIGAPAVAVTDDASPHGAVHVAFWEPELTDRRGENGAPVRRSATAAAADLVTDLALQQVRTLAFITSRRGAEVIASTAKRQLEEVEAGLGTRIAAYRSGYLPEERRALEEALRSGRLLGMASTPALEMGIDIAGLDAVVVAGWPGTRASFFQQIGRAGRGGQDALAFFVASDDPLDTFVVDHPEAVFDLGVEDTVLDPANPHLLGPQLCAAAAELPLTPDALAWFGDPARVRALLDVLVEQGLLRRRPAGWFWTHAEHAAALVSLRDDGGGPMDIVDVESGALLGTMDSPQTHYQAHPGAVYVHQDRTFLVEELDEDGHAVLVRRAWPDFTTQARDVTEVEIVAVHRRLDAAGSSLRWCLGDLQVRTQVISFQRKALLSGEVLGEEPLDLPARDLFTSGVWFQASSDELVAAGLTMDRLPGALHAAEHAMIGMMPLVASNDRWDIGGVSMVLHPDTGSPAVFVYDGRPGGAGFAERGFAQARRWVEATAGAIAACECEDGCPSCVQSPKCGNRNSPLDKAGALTVLHFLTERFDSLAEVPVGVPDVTGADRAGHR
;
A
#
# COMPACT_ATOMS: atom_id res chain seq x y z
N MET A 1 39.61 -27.68 51.89
CA MET A 1 40.53 -26.84 52.68
C MET A 1 40.45 -25.45 52.10
N THR A 2 39.91 -24.51 52.87
CA THR A 2 39.82 -23.06 52.61
C THR A 2 41.20 -22.39 52.73
N PRO A 3 41.39 -21.19 52.14
CA PRO A 3 41.13 -19.97 52.91
C PRO A 3 40.40 -18.84 52.14
N SER A 4 39.77 -18.00 52.95
CA SER A 4 39.20 -16.67 52.72
C SER A 4 39.96 -15.70 53.68
N PRO A 5 39.69 -14.38 53.83
CA PRO A 5 39.38 -13.25 52.93
C PRO A 5 40.33 -12.03 53.18
N ASP A 6 39.96 -10.87 52.60
CA ASP A 6 40.17 -9.47 53.04
C ASP A 6 41.08 -8.52 52.21
N ASP A 7 40.38 -7.57 51.58
CA ASP A 7 40.54 -6.11 51.53
C ASP A 7 41.68 -5.39 50.78
N GLY A 8 41.27 -4.50 49.86
CA GLY A 8 42.09 -3.37 49.37
C GLY A 8 41.69 -2.74 48.01
N VAL A 9 40.66 -1.89 47.98
CA VAL A 9 40.22 -0.91 46.93
C VAL A 9 41.27 0.23 46.77
N PRO A 10 41.42 1.10 45.70
CA PRO A 10 40.49 1.55 44.63
C PRO A 10 41.04 1.60 43.17
N TRP A 11 40.12 1.67 42.19
CA TRP A 11 40.36 2.21 40.83
C TRP A 11 39.21 3.17 40.44
N PRO A 12 39.47 4.18 39.59
CA PRO A 12 38.75 5.44 39.57
C PRO A 12 37.44 5.40 38.77
N ASP A 13 36.48 6.19 39.25
CA ASP A 13 35.23 6.54 38.57
C ASP A 13 35.51 7.19 37.21
N GLY A 14 34.86 6.67 36.18
CA GLY A 14 34.89 7.19 34.82
C GLY A 14 34.12 6.25 33.90
N ASP A 15 32.81 6.46 33.82
CA ASP A 15 31.91 5.76 32.92
C ASP A 15 32.35 5.97 31.44
N PRO A 16 32.79 4.92 30.71
CA PRO A 16 33.14 5.02 29.31
C PRO A 16 31.93 4.87 28.36
N TRP A 17 30.71 4.74 28.89
CA TRP A 17 29.48 4.57 28.11
C TRP A 17 28.57 5.79 28.32
N GLY A 18 28.92 6.88 27.64
CA GLY A 18 28.00 8.00 27.49
C GLY A 18 26.63 7.52 27.03
N GLU A 19 25.59 7.96 27.72
CA GLU A 19 24.18 7.67 27.46
C GLU A 19 23.89 7.72 25.96
N GLY A 20 23.66 6.54 25.37
CA GLY A 20 23.09 6.44 24.03
C GLY A 20 21.64 6.94 24.09
N PRO A 21 21.12 7.57 23.01
CA PRO A 21 19.75 8.06 23.03
C PRO A 21 18.79 6.88 23.22
N GLU A 22 17.92 6.98 24.23
CA GLU A 22 16.76 6.09 24.36
C GLU A 22 15.96 6.14 23.06
N VAL A 23 15.92 5.02 22.35
CA VAL A 23 15.01 4.83 21.22
C VAL A 23 13.65 4.52 21.83
N ALA A 24 12.74 5.49 21.81
CA ALA A 24 11.35 5.31 22.19
C ALA A 24 10.68 4.23 21.32
N PRO A 25 9.73 3.44 21.87
CA PRO A 25 8.92 2.54 21.06
C PRO A 25 8.17 3.32 19.98
N ALA A 26 8.14 2.77 18.76
CA ALA A 26 7.34 3.32 17.67
C ALA A 26 5.85 3.32 18.06
N GLY A 27 5.21 4.50 18.08
CA GLY A 27 3.75 4.63 18.24
C GLY A 27 3.24 5.75 19.15
N ASP A 28 4.09 6.43 19.91
CA ASP A 28 3.64 7.46 20.88
C ASP A 28 3.56 8.87 20.28
N THR A 29 2.78 9.07 19.21
CA THR A 29 2.25 10.42 18.96
C THR A 29 1.05 10.59 19.89
N PRO A 30 1.08 11.49 20.90
CA PRO A 30 -0.07 11.75 21.74
C PRO A 30 -1.25 12.17 20.87
N TRP A 31 -2.46 11.65 21.12
CA TRP A 31 -3.66 12.04 20.36
C TRP A 31 -3.95 13.56 20.43
N HIS A 32 -3.38 14.23 21.45
CA HIS A 32 -3.42 15.69 21.62
C HIS A 32 -2.53 16.48 20.65
N ASP A 33 -1.51 15.87 20.03
CA ASP A 33 -0.63 16.56 19.07
C ASP A 33 -1.26 16.70 17.68
N ALA A 34 -2.38 16.02 17.44
CA ALA A 34 -3.27 16.31 16.32
C ALA A 34 -4.08 17.57 16.64
N GLY A 35 -3.46 18.74 16.47
CA GLY A 35 -4.15 20.03 16.52
C GLY A 35 -5.32 20.11 15.51
N PRO A 36 -6.26 21.05 15.66
CA PRO A 36 -7.35 21.25 14.71
C PRO A 36 -6.80 21.37 13.29
N TRP A 37 -7.49 20.81 12.29
CA TRP A 37 -7.10 20.99 10.91
C TRP A 37 -7.20 22.47 10.55
N ALA A 38 -6.05 23.14 10.52
CA ALA A 38 -5.90 24.47 9.93
C ALA A 38 -5.26 24.25 8.56
N PRO A 39 -5.87 24.73 7.46
CA PRO A 39 -5.23 24.66 6.15
C PRO A 39 -3.87 25.38 6.24
N PRO A 40 -2.74 24.68 6.01
CA PRO A 40 -1.45 25.33 5.95
C PRO A 40 -1.45 26.44 4.90
N ALA A 41 -0.92 27.59 5.28
CA ALA A 41 -1.06 28.83 4.51
C ALA A 41 0.04 28.97 3.44
N HIS A 42 0.25 28.00 2.53
CA HIS A 42 1.36 28.16 1.55
C HIS A 42 1.33 27.38 0.22
N LEU A 43 0.23 26.78 -0.23
CA LEU A 43 0.12 26.53 -1.67
C LEU A 43 0.03 27.88 -2.40
N ALA A 44 1.12 28.30 -3.05
CA ALA A 44 1.09 29.46 -3.91
C ALA A 44 0.05 29.22 -4.99
N ALA A 45 -0.99 30.06 -5.02
CA ALA A 45 -1.99 30.02 -6.10
C ALA A 45 -1.26 30.04 -7.44
N ALA A 46 -1.60 29.11 -8.33
CA ALA A 46 -0.90 28.99 -9.60
C ALA A 46 -0.93 30.31 -10.37
N SER A 47 0.22 30.68 -10.95
CA SER A 47 0.35 31.92 -11.71
C SER A 47 -0.63 31.93 -12.90
N PRO A 48 -1.01 33.12 -13.41
CA PRO A 48 -1.78 33.23 -14.64
C PRO A 48 -1.13 32.48 -15.82
N GLU A 49 0.21 32.40 -15.83
CA GLU A 49 1.00 31.66 -16.82
C GLU A 49 0.75 30.15 -16.71
N ALA A 50 0.77 29.58 -15.50
CA ALA A 50 0.47 28.16 -15.27
C ALA A 50 -0.94 27.79 -15.74
N ARG A 51 -1.94 28.62 -15.43
CA ARG A 51 -3.32 28.43 -15.91
C ARG A 51 -3.42 28.56 -17.42
N GLY A 52 -2.66 29.48 -18.01
CA GLY A 52 -2.56 29.65 -19.46
C GLY A 52 -1.93 28.44 -20.17
N ALA A 53 -0.86 27.88 -19.60
CA ALA A 53 -0.19 26.68 -20.12
C ALA A 53 -1.12 25.46 -20.12
N LEU A 54 -1.83 25.22 -19.01
CA LEU A 54 -2.83 24.15 -18.92
C LEU A 54 -3.97 24.35 -19.93
N ALA A 55 -4.49 25.57 -20.08
CA ALA A 55 -5.55 25.85 -21.05
C ALA A 55 -5.08 25.64 -22.49
N ALA A 56 -3.88 26.11 -22.82
CA ALA A 56 -3.28 25.95 -24.15
C ALA A 56 -3.04 24.46 -24.49
N ALA A 57 -2.58 23.66 -23.53
CA ALA A 57 -2.41 22.22 -23.71
C ALA A 57 -3.72 21.47 -23.99
N LEU A 58 -4.85 22.00 -23.50
CA LEU A 58 -6.19 21.48 -23.83
C LEU A 58 -6.76 22.09 -25.11
N GLY A 59 -6.03 22.94 -25.83
CA GLY A 59 -6.52 23.66 -27.01
C GLY A 59 -7.58 24.71 -26.69
N ARG A 60 -7.64 25.22 -25.45
CA ARG A 60 -8.68 26.14 -24.97
C ARG A 60 -8.11 27.54 -24.66
N ARG A 61 -8.98 28.56 -24.71
CA ARG A 61 -8.64 29.93 -24.31
C ARG A 61 -8.58 30.12 -22.79
N SER A 62 -9.34 29.32 -22.06
CA SER A 62 -9.43 29.33 -20.61
C SER A 62 -9.69 27.92 -20.09
N LEU A 63 -9.32 27.68 -18.84
CA LEU A 63 -9.66 26.43 -18.15
C LEU A 63 -11.17 26.31 -17.98
N PRO A 64 -11.72 25.10 -18.09
CA PRO A 64 -13.14 24.85 -17.87
C PRO A 64 -13.47 24.89 -16.37
N GLU A 65 -14.75 25.02 -16.03
CA GLU A 65 -15.24 25.17 -14.65
C GLU A 65 -15.01 23.91 -13.78
N GLN A 66 -14.86 22.75 -14.44
CA GLN A 66 -14.47 21.50 -13.82
C GLN A 66 -13.08 21.56 -13.17
N VAL A 67 -12.21 22.47 -13.62
CA VAL A 67 -10.91 22.69 -12.95
C VAL A 67 -11.13 23.58 -11.72
N ARG A 68 -11.30 22.93 -10.57
CA ARG A 68 -11.60 23.57 -9.28
C ARG A 68 -10.38 24.27 -8.69
N HIS A 69 -9.21 23.64 -8.81
CA HIS A 69 -7.96 24.18 -8.29
C HIS A 69 -6.79 23.97 -9.25
N VAL A 70 -5.80 24.88 -9.17
CA VAL A 70 -4.51 24.73 -9.85
C VAL A 70 -3.40 25.09 -8.88
N THR A 71 -2.44 24.20 -8.72
CA THR A 71 -1.21 24.42 -7.95
C THR A 71 0.02 24.17 -8.81
N THR A 72 1.19 24.60 -8.35
CA THR A 72 2.45 24.42 -9.07
C THR A 72 3.53 23.90 -8.13
N LEU A 73 4.13 22.76 -8.49
CA LEU A 73 5.38 22.30 -7.91
C LEU A 73 6.53 23.10 -8.52
N PRO A 74 7.37 23.76 -7.72
CA PRO A 74 8.42 24.63 -8.24
C PRO A 74 9.52 23.84 -8.94
N ALA A 75 10.14 24.46 -9.94
CA ALA A 75 11.34 23.94 -10.57
C ALA A 75 12.52 23.92 -9.58
N ARG A 76 13.45 22.99 -9.79
CA ARG A 76 14.66 22.82 -8.98
C ARG A 76 15.89 22.71 -9.88
N GLN A 77 16.93 23.47 -9.55
CA GLN A 77 18.23 23.38 -10.22
C GLN A 77 19.08 22.24 -9.65
N ALA A 78 19.89 21.63 -10.50
CA ALA A 78 20.81 20.57 -10.08
C ALA A 78 21.89 21.11 -9.14
N ARG A 79 22.20 20.36 -8.08
CA ARG A 79 23.41 20.55 -7.27
C ARG A 79 24.29 19.30 -7.35
N THR A 80 25.53 19.48 -7.76
CA THR A 80 26.48 18.38 -8.01
C THR A 80 27.59 18.36 -6.98
N ALA A 81 28.19 17.18 -6.79
CA ALA A 81 29.32 16.97 -5.91
C ALA A 81 30.46 16.26 -6.66
N ALA A 82 31.66 16.29 -6.09
CA ALA A 82 32.77 15.47 -6.58
C ALA A 82 32.51 13.98 -6.27
N TRP A 83 33.10 13.10 -7.08
CA TRP A 83 33.11 11.66 -6.79
C TRP A 83 33.78 11.41 -5.43
N PRO A 84 33.26 10.49 -4.58
CA PRO A 84 33.89 10.13 -3.32
C PRO A 84 35.34 9.68 -3.51
N GLU A 85 36.19 10.03 -2.54
CA GLU A 85 37.57 9.54 -2.51
C GLU A 85 37.59 8.00 -2.47
N GLY A 86 38.46 7.38 -3.27
CA GLY A 86 38.53 5.92 -3.41
C GLY A 86 37.56 5.31 -4.42
N THR A 87 36.71 6.11 -5.09
CA THR A 87 35.87 5.58 -6.19
C THR A 87 36.76 5.06 -7.33
N PRO A 88 36.61 3.79 -7.78
CA PRO A 88 37.43 3.24 -8.85
C PRO A 88 37.25 4.00 -10.17
N GLU A 89 38.34 4.30 -10.88
CA GLU A 89 38.31 5.02 -12.17
C GLU A 89 37.42 4.31 -13.20
N GLY A 90 37.47 2.96 -13.24
CA GLY A 90 36.61 2.17 -14.12
C GLY A 90 35.12 2.36 -13.85
N LEU A 91 34.73 2.56 -12.58
CA LEU A 91 33.34 2.82 -12.20
C LEU A 91 32.92 4.23 -12.60
N VAL A 92 33.79 5.23 -12.43
CA VAL A 92 33.55 6.60 -12.91
C VAL A 92 33.37 6.63 -14.43
N CYS A 93 34.25 5.95 -15.18
CA CYS A 93 34.13 5.80 -16.63
C CYS A 93 32.81 5.14 -17.05
N ALA A 94 32.40 4.09 -16.34
CA ALA A 94 31.14 3.40 -16.61
C ALA A 94 29.91 4.30 -16.37
N PHE A 95 29.94 5.15 -15.34
CA PHE A 95 28.88 6.15 -15.13
C PHE A 95 28.91 7.27 -16.18
N ALA A 96 30.10 7.76 -16.55
CA ALA A 96 30.26 8.78 -17.58
C ALA A 96 29.75 8.31 -18.96
N ALA A 97 29.99 7.05 -19.32
CA ALA A 97 29.45 6.42 -20.53
C ALA A 97 27.91 6.41 -20.58
N ARG A 98 27.26 6.57 -19.42
CA ARG A 98 25.80 6.65 -19.25
C ARG A 98 25.29 8.08 -19.10
N GLY A 99 26.13 9.08 -19.38
CA GLY A 99 25.77 10.50 -19.34
C GLY A 99 25.87 11.15 -17.96
N VAL A 100 26.53 10.51 -16.99
CA VAL A 100 26.75 11.09 -15.66
C VAL A 100 28.12 11.78 -15.62
N GLU A 101 28.15 13.08 -15.88
CA GLU A 101 29.37 13.89 -15.81
C GLU A 101 29.84 14.11 -14.35
N ALA A 102 28.89 14.39 -13.46
CA ALA A 102 29.10 14.52 -12.03
C ALA A 102 27.88 13.99 -11.27
N PRO A 103 28.07 13.33 -10.10
CA PRO A 103 26.97 12.88 -9.28
C PRO A 103 26.28 14.06 -8.58
N TRP A 104 25.00 13.90 -8.25
CA TRP A 104 24.27 14.83 -7.40
C TRP A 104 24.65 14.66 -5.93
N GLU A 105 24.52 15.73 -5.15
CA GLU A 105 24.92 15.78 -3.74
C GLU A 105 24.30 14.64 -2.90
N HIS A 106 23.01 14.34 -3.10
CA HIS A 106 22.32 13.28 -2.38
C HIS A 106 22.80 11.87 -2.73
N GLN A 107 23.25 11.66 -3.98
CA GLN A 107 23.81 10.37 -4.41
C GLN A 107 25.13 10.10 -3.69
N VAL A 108 25.98 11.12 -3.58
CA VAL A 108 27.26 11.08 -2.85
C VAL A 108 27.01 10.91 -1.34
N ALA A 109 26.07 11.66 -0.76
CA ALA A 109 25.71 11.55 0.65
C ALA A 109 25.20 10.14 1.01
N GLY A 110 24.33 9.57 0.18
CA GLY A 110 23.84 8.20 0.35
C GLY A 110 24.94 7.16 0.28
N ALA A 111 25.80 7.26 -0.74
CA ALA A 111 26.92 6.34 -0.93
C ALA A 111 27.92 6.42 0.24
N ALA A 112 28.30 7.62 0.65
CA ALA A 112 29.23 7.85 1.76
C ALA A 112 28.66 7.31 3.09
N SER A 113 27.36 7.46 3.33
CA SER A 113 26.70 6.90 4.52
C SER A 113 26.75 5.38 4.54
N ALA A 114 26.49 4.75 3.39
CA ALA A 114 26.55 3.30 3.23
C ALA A 114 27.98 2.75 3.42
N LEU A 115 28.96 3.40 2.81
CA LEU A 115 30.38 3.06 2.92
C LEU A 115 30.89 3.18 4.36
N ALA A 116 30.31 4.08 5.16
CA ALA A 116 30.57 4.21 6.59
C ALA A 116 29.86 3.15 7.46
N GLY A 117 29.18 2.16 6.85
CA GLY A 117 28.53 1.06 7.56
C GLY A 117 27.12 1.37 8.08
N ARG A 118 26.51 2.51 7.70
CA ARG A 118 25.18 2.90 8.18
C ARG A 118 24.08 2.42 7.24
N HIS A 119 23.04 1.80 7.80
CA HIS A 119 21.80 1.56 7.07
C HIS A 119 21.23 2.90 6.60
N THR A 120 20.98 3.04 5.30
CA THR A 120 20.69 4.34 4.69
C THR A 120 19.52 4.20 3.72
N VAL A 121 18.55 5.10 3.78
CA VAL A 121 17.48 5.23 2.78
C VAL A 121 17.62 6.53 1.99
N LEU A 122 17.67 6.43 0.67
CA LEU A 122 17.59 7.55 -0.27
C LEU A 122 16.11 7.83 -0.56
N ALA A 123 15.53 8.82 0.11
CA ALA A 123 14.13 9.20 0.02
C ALA A 123 13.97 10.53 -0.74
N THR A 124 14.30 10.48 -2.02
CA THR A 124 14.29 11.62 -2.95
C THR A 124 13.25 11.41 -4.05
N GLY A 125 12.96 12.44 -4.85
CA GLY A 125 11.91 12.40 -5.88
C GLY A 125 12.09 11.28 -6.91
N THR A 126 11.04 10.99 -7.68
CA THR A 126 11.18 10.09 -8.84
C THR A 126 12.18 10.65 -9.84
N ALA A 127 12.91 9.78 -10.53
CA ALA A 127 13.96 10.17 -11.49
C ALA A 127 15.12 11.01 -10.91
N SER A 128 15.26 11.13 -9.59
CA SER A 128 16.41 11.75 -8.92
C SER A 128 17.67 10.86 -8.91
N GLY A 129 17.71 9.79 -9.72
CA GLY A 129 18.91 8.96 -9.87
C GLY A 129 19.35 8.26 -8.58
N LYS A 130 18.40 7.86 -7.72
CA LYS A 130 18.67 7.06 -6.50
C LYS A 130 19.56 5.85 -6.77
N SER A 131 19.42 5.25 -7.96
CA SER A 131 20.21 4.09 -8.38
C SER A 131 21.71 4.31 -8.34
N LEU A 132 22.16 5.51 -8.72
CA LEU A 132 23.58 5.83 -8.68
C LEU A 132 24.12 5.77 -7.25
N GLY A 133 23.36 6.23 -6.25
CA GLY A 133 23.79 6.25 -4.86
C GLY A 133 24.12 4.86 -4.30
N TYR A 134 23.22 3.88 -4.48
CA TYR A 134 23.50 2.51 -4.04
C TYR A 134 24.48 1.77 -4.96
N GLN A 135 24.47 2.04 -6.28
CA GLN A 135 25.43 1.45 -7.23
C GLN A 135 26.86 1.91 -6.93
N LEU A 136 27.03 3.17 -6.53
CA LEU A 136 28.32 3.75 -6.15
C LEU A 136 28.89 3.08 -4.89
N ALA A 137 28.08 2.90 -3.83
CA ALA A 137 28.52 2.23 -2.61
C ALA A 137 28.91 0.76 -2.85
N VAL A 138 28.02 0.02 -3.51
CA VAL A 138 28.22 -1.40 -3.84
C VAL A 138 29.42 -1.56 -4.78
N GLY A 139 29.47 -0.78 -5.86
CA GLY A 139 30.52 -0.87 -6.88
C GLY A 139 31.90 -0.56 -6.35
N THR A 140 32.02 0.42 -5.47
CA THR A 140 33.27 0.76 -4.77
C THR A 140 33.72 -0.39 -3.87
N THR A 141 32.82 -0.93 -3.05
CA THR A 141 33.17 -2.02 -2.13
C THR A 141 33.55 -3.31 -2.85
N LEU A 142 32.86 -3.67 -3.93
CA LEU A 142 33.14 -4.88 -4.71
C LEU A 142 34.43 -4.76 -5.54
N ALA A 143 34.92 -3.55 -5.79
CA ALA A 143 36.23 -3.34 -6.40
C ALA A 143 37.36 -3.66 -5.40
N ASP A 144 37.18 -3.26 -4.14
CA ASP A 144 38.15 -3.48 -3.05
C ASP A 144 38.13 -4.93 -2.54
N ASP A 145 36.95 -5.54 -2.38
CA ASP A 145 36.76 -6.96 -2.03
C ASP A 145 35.95 -7.70 -3.10
N PRO A 146 36.62 -8.40 -4.05
CA PRO A 146 35.95 -9.18 -5.08
C PRO A 146 35.10 -10.36 -4.56
N ARG A 147 35.24 -10.72 -3.28
CA ARG A 147 34.41 -11.76 -2.64
C ARG A 147 33.11 -11.18 -2.09
N ALA A 148 33.05 -9.87 -1.84
CA ALA A 148 31.85 -9.22 -1.33
C ALA A 148 30.68 -9.43 -2.29
N THR A 149 29.49 -9.60 -1.72
CA THR A 149 28.26 -9.79 -2.47
C THR A 149 27.21 -8.76 -2.08
N ALA A 150 26.30 -8.47 -3.00
CA ALA A 150 25.17 -7.59 -2.79
C ALA A 150 23.87 -8.29 -3.24
N LEU A 151 22.83 -8.16 -2.43
CA LEU A 151 21.48 -8.61 -2.73
C LEU A 151 20.64 -7.40 -3.12
N TYR A 152 19.90 -7.47 -4.22
CA TYR A 152 18.95 -6.46 -4.66
C TYR A 152 17.54 -7.02 -4.59
N LEU A 153 16.68 -6.37 -3.81
CA LEU A 153 15.27 -6.71 -3.66
C LEU A 153 14.44 -5.68 -4.43
N ALA A 154 13.80 -6.16 -5.50
CA ALA A 154 12.83 -5.38 -6.27
C ALA A 154 11.39 -5.74 -5.85
N PRO A 155 10.46 -4.78 -5.79
CA PRO A 155 9.04 -5.07 -5.59
C PRO A 155 8.41 -5.78 -6.80
N THR A 156 8.96 -5.55 -8.01
CA THR A 156 8.44 -6.11 -9.26
C THR A 156 9.56 -6.69 -10.14
N LYS A 157 9.21 -7.69 -10.96
CA LYS A 157 10.14 -8.29 -11.93
C LYS A 157 10.58 -7.31 -13.03
N ALA A 158 9.70 -6.38 -13.43
CA ALA A 158 10.02 -5.39 -14.45
C ALA A 158 11.15 -4.46 -13.99
N LEU A 159 11.05 -3.95 -12.75
CA LEU A 159 12.08 -3.13 -12.14
C LEU A 159 13.38 -3.91 -11.93
N ALA A 160 13.31 -5.18 -11.50
CA ALA A 160 14.50 -6.03 -11.41
C ALA A 160 15.22 -6.19 -12.76
N ALA A 161 14.48 -6.34 -13.86
CA ALA A 161 15.03 -6.49 -15.20
C ALA A 161 15.69 -5.19 -15.71
N ASP A 162 15.06 -4.03 -15.48
CA ASP A 162 15.63 -2.71 -15.80
C ASP A 162 16.95 -2.48 -15.05
N GLN A 163 16.97 -2.79 -13.76
CA GLN A 163 18.14 -2.64 -12.92
C GLN A 163 19.24 -3.61 -13.33
N LEU A 164 18.91 -4.87 -13.64
CA LEU A 164 19.87 -5.82 -14.19
C LEU A 164 20.53 -5.30 -15.47
N ALA A 165 19.78 -4.65 -16.36
CA ALA A 165 20.35 -4.04 -17.56
C ALA A 165 21.30 -2.88 -17.21
N SER A 166 20.95 -2.05 -16.22
CA SER A 166 21.84 -1.00 -15.70
C SER A 166 23.13 -1.57 -15.13
N TRP A 167 23.06 -2.61 -14.31
CA TRP A 167 24.24 -3.26 -13.71
C TRP A 167 25.15 -3.91 -14.76
N ARG A 168 24.58 -4.61 -15.75
CA ARG A 168 25.34 -5.20 -16.87
C ARG A 168 25.97 -4.15 -17.79
N ALA A 169 25.36 -2.98 -17.91
CA ALA A 169 26.00 -1.86 -18.60
C ALA A 169 27.23 -1.37 -17.84
N LEU A 170 27.14 -1.20 -16.51
CA LEU A 170 28.31 -0.85 -15.69
C LEU A 170 29.44 -1.89 -15.82
N GLU A 171 29.09 -3.17 -15.82
CA GLU A 171 30.04 -4.28 -16.05
C GLU A 171 30.80 -4.11 -17.37
N ARG A 172 30.08 -3.89 -18.47
CA ARG A 172 30.63 -3.76 -19.82
C ARG A 172 31.44 -2.48 -20.02
N ASP A 173 31.00 -1.38 -19.41
CA ASP A 173 31.47 -0.03 -19.75
C ASP A 173 32.63 0.46 -18.85
N GLY A 174 33.05 -0.34 -17.85
CA GLY A 174 34.25 -0.04 -17.07
C GLY A 174 34.41 -0.73 -15.72
N ALA A 175 33.39 -1.45 -15.23
CA ALA A 175 33.40 -2.12 -13.93
C ALA A 175 33.25 -3.66 -14.02
N PRO A 176 34.19 -4.39 -14.66
CA PRO A 176 34.05 -5.82 -14.97
C PRO A 176 33.97 -6.75 -13.74
N TRP A 177 34.22 -6.23 -12.54
CA TRP A 177 34.03 -6.96 -11.29
C TRP A 177 32.55 -7.07 -10.89
N LEU A 178 31.65 -6.29 -11.48
CA LEU A 178 30.21 -6.32 -11.20
C LEU A 178 29.51 -7.41 -12.01
N ARG A 179 29.37 -8.61 -11.44
CA ARG A 179 28.72 -9.75 -12.09
C ARG A 179 27.28 -9.88 -11.59
N ALA A 180 26.37 -9.22 -12.30
CA ALA A 180 24.96 -9.18 -11.95
C ALA A 180 24.14 -10.30 -12.60
N ALA A 181 23.29 -10.96 -11.81
CA ALA A 181 22.42 -12.04 -12.28
C ALA A 181 21.00 -11.95 -11.72
N PRO A 182 19.96 -12.30 -12.51
CA PRO A 182 18.62 -12.49 -12.00
C PRO A 182 18.50 -13.80 -11.21
N TYR A 183 17.67 -13.78 -10.18
CA TYR A 183 17.23 -14.97 -9.46
C TYR A 183 15.77 -14.79 -9.04
N ASP A 184 14.86 -15.22 -9.92
CA ASP A 184 13.44 -15.17 -9.68
C ASP A 184 12.68 -16.40 -10.23
N GLY A 185 11.35 -16.37 -10.12
CA GLY A 185 10.47 -17.41 -10.64
C GLY A 185 10.58 -17.68 -12.14
N ASP A 186 11.02 -16.69 -12.93
CA ASP A 186 11.14 -16.79 -14.39
C ASP A 186 12.57 -17.15 -14.84
N THR A 187 13.54 -17.10 -13.92
CA THR A 187 14.94 -17.45 -14.19
C THR A 187 15.07 -18.94 -14.49
N ALA A 188 15.68 -19.29 -15.63
CA ALA A 188 15.84 -20.68 -16.04
C ALA A 188 16.71 -21.48 -15.04
N PRO A 189 16.50 -22.80 -14.89
CA PRO A 189 17.22 -23.61 -13.89
C PRO A 189 18.75 -23.52 -14.00
N GLN A 190 19.31 -23.52 -15.21
CA GLN A 190 20.75 -23.38 -15.43
C GLN A 190 21.27 -21.99 -15.03
N ASP A 191 20.49 -20.94 -15.27
CA ASP A 191 20.86 -19.57 -14.92
C ASP A 191 20.81 -19.37 -13.40
N ARG A 192 19.88 -20.04 -12.71
CA ARG A 192 19.82 -20.08 -11.23
C ARG A 192 21.07 -20.71 -10.62
N ILE A 193 21.59 -21.78 -11.23
CA ILE A 193 22.82 -22.44 -10.79
C ILE A 193 24.00 -21.49 -10.98
N TRP A 194 24.12 -20.91 -12.18
CA TRP A 194 25.17 -19.94 -12.49
C TRP A 194 25.15 -18.72 -11.55
N ALA A 195 23.97 -18.14 -11.32
CA ALA A 195 23.78 -16.99 -10.45
C ALA A 195 24.29 -17.29 -9.02
N ARG A 196 23.93 -18.45 -8.47
CA ARG A 196 24.35 -18.86 -7.12
C ARG A 196 25.87 -19.06 -7.00
N GLU A 197 26.51 -19.55 -8.06
CA GLU A 197 27.93 -19.93 -8.04
C GLU A 197 28.87 -18.78 -8.43
N HIS A 198 28.40 -17.82 -9.22
CA HIS A 198 29.26 -16.83 -9.88
C HIS A 198 28.84 -15.37 -9.71
N ALA A 199 27.57 -15.08 -9.41
CA ALA A 199 27.13 -13.70 -9.25
C ALA A 199 27.61 -13.13 -7.91
N ASN A 200 28.05 -11.88 -7.93
CA ASN A 200 28.28 -11.08 -6.72
C ASN A 200 27.25 -9.97 -6.55
N VAL A 201 26.39 -9.75 -7.55
CA VAL A 201 25.23 -8.87 -7.44
C VAL A 201 23.99 -9.68 -7.85
N LEU A 202 23.15 -10.05 -6.88
CA LEU A 202 21.98 -10.90 -7.11
C LEU A 202 20.69 -10.08 -7.14
N MET A 203 19.99 -10.09 -8.27
CA MET A 203 18.71 -9.41 -8.45
C MET A 203 17.57 -10.39 -8.15
N THR A 204 16.78 -10.13 -7.10
CA THR A 204 15.66 -10.99 -6.70
C THR A 204 14.47 -10.18 -6.19
N ASN A 205 13.47 -10.85 -5.65
CA ASN A 205 12.28 -10.26 -5.05
C ASN A 205 11.99 -10.91 -3.67
N PRO A 206 11.12 -10.30 -2.83
CA PRO A 206 10.80 -10.86 -1.52
C PRO A 206 10.26 -12.29 -1.57
N ASP A 207 9.44 -12.61 -2.56
CA ASP A 207 8.85 -13.94 -2.76
C ASP A 207 9.95 -15.00 -2.91
N MET A 208 10.94 -14.75 -3.76
CA MET A 208 12.05 -15.67 -4.04
C MET A 208 13.11 -15.67 -2.93
N LEU A 209 13.26 -14.57 -2.19
CA LEU A 209 14.01 -14.59 -0.93
C LEU A 209 13.35 -15.55 0.07
N HIS A 210 12.02 -15.50 0.19
CA HIS A 210 11.23 -16.30 1.12
C HIS A 210 11.18 -17.79 0.76
N VAL A 211 10.95 -18.15 -0.51
CA VAL A 211 10.80 -19.56 -0.92
C VAL A 211 12.09 -20.19 -1.46
N GLY A 212 12.97 -19.39 -2.08
CA GLY A 212 14.09 -19.91 -2.89
C GLY A 212 15.49 -19.72 -2.31
N ILE A 213 15.68 -18.76 -1.40
CA ILE A 213 16.98 -18.43 -0.83
C ILE A 213 17.05 -18.84 0.65
N LEU A 214 16.20 -18.27 1.51
CA LEU A 214 16.32 -18.51 2.95
C LEU A 214 16.09 -19.96 3.35
N PRO A 215 15.05 -20.70 2.87
CA PRO A 215 14.87 -22.11 3.22
C PRO A 215 15.98 -23.02 2.71
N HIS A 216 16.82 -22.52 1.81
CA HIS A 216 17.94 -23.24 1.20
C HIS A 216 19.27 -22.54 1.49
N HIS A 217 19.35 -21.79 2.60
CA HIS A 217 20.48 -20.93 2.94
C HIS A 217 21.83 -21.66 2.95
N GLU A 218 21.87 -22.97 3.22
CA GLU A 218 23.07 -23.80 3.13
C GLU A 218 23.70 -23.79 1.73
N ARG A 219 22.88 -23.81 0.68
CA ARG A 219 23.34 -23.70 -0.72
C ARG A 219 23.85 -22.30 -1.04
N TRP A 220 23.43 -21.32 -0.26
CA TRP A 220 23.81 -19.91 -0.37
C TRP A 220 24.89 -19.50 0.62
N ALA A 221 25.47 -20.44 1.38
CA ALA A 221 26.40 -20.14 2.47
C ALA A 221 27.58 -19.26 2.04
N THR A 222 28.15 -19.50 0.85
CA THR A 222 29.25 -18.68 0.31
C THR A 222 28.79 -17.25 0.01
N PHE A 223 27.61 -17.08 -0.57
CA PHE A 223 27.05 -15.76 -0.88
C PHE A 223 26.72 -15.00 0.40
N LEU A 224 26.00 -15.63 1.34
CA LEU A 224 25.55 -15.01 2.60
C LEU A 224 26.74 -14.66 3.52
N ARG A 225 27.79 -15.47 3.53
CA ARG A 225 29.06 -15.19 4.25
C ARG A 225 29.72 -13.88 3.81
N HIS A 226 29.54 -13.50 2.55
CA HIS A 226 30.16 -12.31 1.98
C HIS A 226 29.17 -11.17 1.68
N LEU A 227 27.90 -11.30 2.09
CA LEU A 227 26.84 -10.32 1.85
C LEU A 227 27.11 -8.97 2.52
N ALA A 228 27.70 -8.03 1.78
CA ALA A 228 28.06 -6.70 2.27
C ALA A 228 26.87 -5.74 2.21
N TYR A 229 26.03 -5.84 1.18
CA TYR A 229 24.89 -4.94 0.99
C TYR A 229 23.58 -5.68 0.68
N VAL A 230 22.49 -5.13 1.19
CA VAL A 230 21.12 -5.47 0.79
C VAL A 230 20.43 -4.19 0.32
N VAL A 231 20.20 -4.07 -0.98
CA VAL A 231 19.44 -2.96 -1.58
C VAL A 231 17.97 -3.33 -1.55
N VAL A 232 17.15 -2.48 -0.95
CA VAL A 232 15.69 -2.59 -0.88
C VAL A 232 15.11 -1.43 -1.70
N ASP A 233 14.78 -1.71 -2.94
CA ASP A 233 14.28 -0.70 -3.87
C ASP A 233 12.79 -0.43 -3.68
N GLU A 234 12.36 0.80 -3.97
CA GLU A 234 11.00 1.32 -3.75
C GLU A 234 10.42 0.92 -2.37
N SER A 235 11.20 1.11 -1.31
CA SER A 235 10.90 0.61 0.04
C SER A 235 9.58 1.09 0.65
N HIS A 236 9.01 2.21 0.21
CA HIS A 236 7.66 2.69 0.60
C HIS A 236 6.52 1.82 0.04
N THR A 237 6.78 0.96 -0.94
CA THR A 237 5.79 0.02 -1.48
C THR A 237 5.52 -1.13 -0.53
N TYR A 238 6.47 -1.44 0.34
CA TYR A 238 6.33 -2.41 1.41
C TYR A 238 5.54 -1.78 2.56
N ARG A 239 4.21 -1.88 2.49
CA ARG A 239 3.26 -1.33 3.47
C ARG A 239 2.15 -2.32 3.84
N GLY A 240 1.45 -2.03 4.93
CA GLY A 240 0.35 -2.87 5.45
C GLY A 240 0.83 -4.30 5.73
N VAL A 241 -0.01 -5.29 5.41
CA VAL A 241 0.33 -6.71 5.63
C VAL A 241 1.52 -7.17 4.79
N PHE A 242 1.57 -6.82 3.49
CA PHE A 242 2.70 -7.19 2.63
C PHE A 242 4.02 -6.60 3.17
N GLY A 243 4.02 -5.32 3.55
CA GLY A 243 5.18 -4.66 4.14
C GLY A 243 5.62 -5.30 5.45
N SER A 244 4.67 -5.66 6.32
CA SER A 244 4.93 -6.32 7.59
C SER A 244 5.55 -7.70 7.41
N GLN A 245 5.01 -8.50 6.46
CA GLN A 245 5.58 -9.78 6.06
C GLN A 245 7.01 -9.65 5.51
N VAL A 246 7.25 -8.65 4.66
CA VAL A 246 8.61 -8.33 4.17
C VAL A 246 9.51 -7.90 5.32
N GLY A 247 9.01 -7.12 6.28
CA GLY A 247 9.79 -6.69 7.43
C GLY A 247 10.25 -7.86 8.32
N ILE A 248 9.40 -8.87 8.50
CA ILE A 248 9.75 -10.12 9.20
C ILE A 248 10.75 -10.93 8.36
N LEU A 249 10.55 -10.99 7.04
CA LEU A 249 11.47 -11.65 6.11
C LEU A 249 12.89 -11.03 6.13
N LEU A 250 13.01 -9.70 6.22
CA LEU A 250 14.31 -9.04 6.32
C LEU A 250 15.00 -9.33 7.67
N ARG A 251 14.25 -9.46 8.77
CA ARG A 251 14.78 -9.93 10.06
C ARG A 251 15.33 -11.35 9.96
N ARG A 252 14.62 -12.27 9.29
CA ARG A 252 15.11 -13.63 8.97
C ARG A 252 16.40 -13.58 8.16
N LEU A 253 16.44 -12.79 7.08
CA LEU A 253 17.64 -12.61 6.27
C LEU A 253 18.84 -12.12 7.10
N ARG A 254 18.65 -11.09 7.94
CA ARG A 254 19.72 -10.57 8.79
C ARG A 254 20.23 -11.62 9.77
N ARG A 255 19.34 -12.39 10.39
CA ARG A 255 19.70 -13.47 11.32
C ARG A 255 20.49 -14.57 10.62
N VAL A 256 20.04 -15.03 9.45
CA VAL A 256 20.73 -16.06 8.66
C VAL A 256 22.07 -15.53 8.13
N ALA A 257 22.14 -14.28 7.67
CA ALA A 257 23.39 -13.66 7.25
C ALA A 257 24.37 -13.53 8.42
N ALA A 258 23.92 -13.12 9.61
CA ALA A 258 24.75 -13.04 10.81
C ALA A 258 25.36 -14.41 11.17
N HIS A 259 24.59 -15.49 11.06
CA HIS A 259 25.10 -16.86 11.26
C HIS A 259 26.29 -17.19 10.34
N TYR A 260 26.21 -16.86 9.05
CA TYR A 260 27.29 -17.14 8.09
C TYR A 260 28.45 -16.15 8.14
N ARG A 261 28.18 -14.88 8.48
CA ARG A 261 29.17 -13.81 8.55
C ARG A 261 30.05 -13.89 9.80
N GLY A 262 29.54 -14.46 10.90
CA GLY A 262 30.27 -14.59 12.15
C GLY A 262 30.69 -13.21 12.69
N GLU A 263 31.99 -13.02 12.93
CA GLU A 263 32.55 -11.77 13.45
C GLU A 263 32.71 -10.65 12.39
N ARG A 264 32.39 -10.93 11.12
CA ARG A 264 32.42 -9.88 10.08
C ARG A 264 31.36 -8.81 10.36
N PRO A 265 31.59 -7.55 9.96
CA PRO A 265 30.58 -6.49 10.06
C PRO A 265 29.25 -6.93 9.46
N ALA A 266 28.14 -6.50 10.05
CA ALA A 266 26.80 -6.79 9.53
C ALA A 266 26.62 -6.26 8.10
N ALA A 267 25.72 -6.89 7.33
CA ALA A 267 25.36 -6.38 6.01
C ALA A 267 24.67 -5.01 6.14
N VAL A 268 25.07 -4.05 5.31
CA VAL A 268 24.47 -2.72 5.26
C VAL A 268 23.22 -2.76 4.38
N PHE A 269 22.16 -2.11 4.83
CA PHE A 269 20.88 -2.05 4.09
C PHE A 269 20.76 -0.68 3.45
N LEU A 270 20.46 -0.68 2.15
CA LEU A 270 20.31 0.51 1.33
C LEU A 270 18.88 0.58 0.80
N GLY A 271 18.09 1.50 1.34
CA GLY A 271 16.75 1.77 0.85
C GLY A 271 16.78 2.77 -0.30
N ALA A 272 15.96 2.55 -1.32
CA ALA A 272 15.54 3.61 -2.22
C ALA A 272 14.04 3.83 -2.03
N SER A 273 13.60 5.08 -1.97
CA SER A 273 12.19 5.41 -1.76
C SER A 273 11.82 6.72 -2.46
N ALA A 274 10.53 6.91 -2.73
CA ALA A 274 10.00 8.24 -2.93
C ALA A 274 10.05 9.04 -1.61
N THR A 275 9.91 10.36 -1.70
CA THR A 275 9.83 11.25 -0.55
C THR A 275 8.70 10.80 0.39
N SER A 276 9.01 10.55 1.67
CA SER A 276 8.04 10.25 2.74
C SER A 276 8.24 11.20 3.93
N ALA A 277 7.29 11.28 4.87
CA ALA A 277 7.41 12.11 6.08
C ALA A 277 8.50 11.59 7.03
N ALA A 278 8.46 10.29 7.38
CA ALA A 278 9.46 9.65 8.23
C ALA A 278 10.20 8.48 7.52
N PRO A 279 10.99 8.73 6.46
CA PRO A 279 11.66 7.67 5.70
C PRO A 279 12.63 6.83 6.53
N ALA A 280 13.34 7.47 7.47
CA ALA A 280 14.28 6.78 8.35
C ALA A 280 13.56 5.78 9.27
N GLU A 281 12.45 6.20 9.88
CA GLU A 281 11.65 5.36 10.79
C GLU A 281 10.97 4.22 10.06
N HIS A 282 10.37 4.50 8.90
CA HIS A 282 9.79 3.47 8.03
C HIS A 282 10.84 2.42 7.67
N PHE A 283 11.99 2.85 7.14
CA PHE A 283 13.03 1.94 6.73
C PHE A 283 13.62 1.17 7.92
N ALA A 284 13.77 1.82 9.06
CA ALA A 284 14.24 1.19 10.30
C ALA A 284 13.28 0.10 10.79
N THR A 285 11.98 0.38 10.75
CA THR A 285 10.92 -0.58 11.10
C THR A 285 10.91 -1.77 10.12
N LEU A 286 11.04 -1.49 8.82
CA LEU A 286 11.09 -2.49 7.77
C LEU A 286 12.29 -3.44 7.96
N ILE A 287 13.51 -2.92 8.17
CA ILE A 287 14.72 -3.76 8.31
C ILE A 287 14.94 -4.29 9.74
N GLY A 288 14.24 -3.73 10.73
CA GLY A 288 14.41 -4.02 12.15
C GLY A 288 15.72 -3.50 12.74
N ALA A 289 16.25 -2.37 12.25
CA ALA A 289 17.50 -1.76 12.70
C ALA A 289 17.49 -0.24 12.49
N PRO A 290 18.22 0.55 13.29
CA PRO A 290 18.32 1.99 13.07
C PRO A 290 18.83 2.32 11.67
N ALA A 291 18.22 3.32 11.04
CA ALA A 291 18.60 3.79 9.71
C ALA A 291 18.62 5.32 9.66
N VAL A 292 19.39 5.87 8.70
CA VAL A 292 19.42 7.30 8.40
C VAL A 292 18.78 7.57 7.04
N ALA A 293 18.16 8.73 6.88
CA ALA A 293 17.56 9.14 5.62
C ALA A 293 18.36 10.26 4.94
N VAL A 294 18.46 10.17 3.62
CA VAL A 294 18.90 11.25 2.74
C VAL A 294 17.68 11.73 1.95
N THR A 295 17.19 12.93 2.29
CA THR A 295 15.92 13.47 1.77
C THR A 295 16.09 14.73 0.92
N ASP A 296 17.22 15.43 1.06
CA ASP A 296 17.50 16.65 0.29
C ASP A 296 17.88 16.30 -1.15
N ASP A 297 16.87 16.31 -2.03
CA ASP A 297 17.02 15.91 -3.42
C ASP A 297 17.64 17.04 -4.25
N ALA A 298 18.84 16.77 -4.78
CA ALA A 298 19.66 17.70 -5.54
C ALA A 298 19.55 17.52 -7.07
N SER A 299 18.64 16.68 -7.57
CA SER A 299 18.46 16.48 -9.01
C SER A 299 17.70 17.66 -9.66
N PRO A 300 17.95 17.97 -10.94
CA PRO A 300 17.14 18.97 -11.64
C PRO A 300 15.71 18.47 -11.84
N HIS A 301 14.75 19.39 -11.78
CA HIS A 301 13.33 19.12 -12.05
C HIS A 301 12.66 20.38 -12.60
N GLY A 302 11.81 20.27 -13.63
CA GLY A 302 11.03 21.41 -14.12
C GLY A 302 9.84 21.73 -13.22
N ALA A 303 9.12 22.82 -13.48
CA ALA A 303 7.89 23.09 -12.74
C ALA A 303 6.79 22.11 -13.17
N VAL A 304 5.93 21.68 -12.24
CA VAL A 304 4.75 20.85 -12.57
C VAL A 304 3.49 21.61 -12.23
N HIS A 305 2.68 21.93 -13.24
CA HIS A 305 1.38 22.56 -13.05
C HIS A 305 0.31 21.49 -12.89
N VAL A 306 -0.31 21.42 -11.72
CA VAL A 306 -1.28 20.38 -11.36
C VAL A 306 -2.69 20.99 -11.35
N ALA A 307 -3.57 20.49 -12.22
CA ALA A 307 -4.99 20.84 -12.26
C ALA A 307 -5.82 19.78 -11.54
N PHE A 308 -6.68 20.21 -10.61
CA PHE A 308 -7.65 19.36 -9.93
C PHE A 308 -9.01 19.49 -10.62
N TRP A 309 -9.49 18.38 -11.17
CA TRP A 309 -10.65 18.30 -12.03
C TRP A 309 -11.76 17.51 -11.35
N GLU A 310 -12.90 18.16 -11.13
CA GLU A 310 -14.13 17.52 -10.68
C GLU A 310 -15.07 17.31 -11.88
N PRO A 311 -15.42 16.05 -12.23
CA PRO A 311 -16.38 15.80 -13.31
C PRO A 311 -17.78 16.35 -13.02
N GLU A 312 -18.46 16.85 -14.05
CA GLU A 312 -19.81 17.40 -13.92
C GLU A 312 -20.87 16.35 -13.52
N LEU A 313 -21.92 16.80 -12.83
CA LEU A 313 -23.13 16.01 -12.62
C LEU A 313 -23.84 15.75 -13.95
N THR A 314 -24.45 14.58 -14.06
CA THR A 314 -25.23 14.18 -15.25
C THR A 314 -26.73 14.14 -14.96
N ASP A 315 -27.53 14.10 -16.02
CA ASP A 315 -28.98 13.87 -15.92
C ASP A 315 -29.33 12.44 -15.48
N ARG A 316 -28.35 11.53 -15.45
CA ARG A 316 -28.56 10.15 -15.01
C ARG A 316 -28.73 10.10 -13.49
N ARG A 317 -29.34 9.01 -13.01
CA ARG A 317 -29.53 8.71 -11.59
C ARG A 317 -28.98 7.33 -11.27
N GLY A 318 -28.30 7.23 -10.13
CA GLY A 318 -27.71 6.02 -9.60
C GLY A 318 -28.65 5.28 -8.65
N GLU A 319 -28.05 4.50 -7.75
CA GLU A 319 -28.81 3.77 -6.73
C GLU A 319 -29.61 4.73 -5.84
N ASN A 320 -30.86 4.33 -5.54
CA ASN A 320 -31.83 5.14 -4.77
C ASN A 320 -32.08 6.56 -5.33
N GLY A 321 -31.88 6.76 -6.63
CA GLY A 321 -32.10 8.07 -7.25
C GLY A 321 -30.97 9.07 -7.02
N ALA A 322 -29.81 8.63 -6.52
CA ALA A 322 -28.68 9.52 -6.28
C ALA A 322 -28.19 10.21 -7.56
N PRO A 323 -27.79 11.48 -7.51
CA PRO A 323 -27.13 12.13 -8.64
C PRO A 323 -25.79 11.44 -8.90
N VAL A 324 -25.43 11.28 -10.19
CA VAL A 324 -24.17 10.64 -10.58
C VAL A 324 -23.35 11.58 -11.46
N ARG A 325 -22.06 11.66 -11.17
CA ARG A 325 -21.10 12.42 -11.97
C ARG A 325 -20.75 11.66 -13.25
N ARG A 326 -20.25 12.42 -14.24
CA ARG A 326 -19.54 11.81 -15.37
C ARG A 326 -18.37 11.00 -14.82
N SER A 327 -18.13 9.81 -15.36
CA SER A 327 -17.08 8.94 -14.82
C SER A 327 -15.68 9.55 -15.06
N ALA A 328 -14.77 9.35 -14.09
CA ALA A 328 -13.37 9.73 -14.22
C ALA A 328 -12.71 9.13 -15.48
N THR A 329 -13.12 7.91 -15.88
CA THR A 329 -12.67 7.27 -17.13
C THR A 329 -13.06 8.05 -18.38
N ALA A 330 -14.28 8.61 -18.43
CA ALA A 330 -14.74 9.37 -19.57
C ALA A 330 -14.03 10.73 -19.63
N ALA A 331 -13.95 11.43 -18.50
CA ALA A 331 -13.24 12.71 -18.42
C ALA A 331 -11.73 12.56 -18.73
N ALA A 332 -11.09 11.49 -18.24
CA ALA A 332 -9.69 11.19 -18.57
C ALA A 332 -9.49 10.85 -20.05
N ALA A 333 -10.44 10.14 -20.68
CA ALA A 333 -10.39 9.90 -22.13
C ALA A 333 -10.46 11.20 -22.93
N ASP A 334 -11.34 12.12 -22.54
CA ASP A 334 -11.46 13.44 -23.19
C ASP A 334 -10.17 14.26 -23.03
N LEU A 335 -9.57 14.26 -21.83
CA LEU A 335 -8.27 14.92 -21.59
C LEU A 335 -7.15 14.32 -22.46
N VAL A 336 -7.04 13.00 -22.52
CA VAL A 336 -6.04 12.32 -23.37
C VAL A 336 -6.26 12.68 -24.84
N THR A 337 -7.51 12.79 -25.30
CA THR A 337 -7.85 13.23 -26.65
C THR A 337 -7.42 14.68 -26.89
N ASP A 338 -7.82 15.62 -26.03
CA ASP A 338 -7.50 17.06 -26.15
C ASP A 338 -5.96 17.27 -26.17
N LEU A 339 -5.23 16.58 -25.29
CA LEU A 339 -3.77 16.64 -25.20
C LEU A 339 -3.09 16.04 -26.45
N ALA A 340 -3.57 14.89 -26.94
CA ALA A 340 -3.02 14.26 -28.14
C ALA A 340 -3.22 15.12 -29.40
N LEU A 341 -4.36 15.83 -29.51
CA LEU A 341 -4.61 16.79 -30.58
C LEU A 341 -3.59 17.94 -30.57
N GLN A 342 -3.12 18.35 -29.40
CA GLN A 342 -2.05 19.35 -29.24
C GLN A 342 -0.63 18.75 -29.31
N GLN A 343 -0.49 17.48 -29.69
CA GLN A 343 0.79 16.73 -29.73
C GLN A 343 1.50 16.64 -28.36
N VAL A 344 0.74 16.71 -27.27
CA VAL A 344 1.27 16.59 -25.90
C VAL A 344 1.37 15.11 -25.52
N ARG A 345 2.58 14.64 -25.22
CA ARG A 345 2.83 13.24 -24.84
C ARG A 345 2.33 12.97 -23.44
N THR A 346 1.32 12.10 -23.33
CA THR A 346 0.51 11.94 -22.13
C THR A 346 0.54 10.50 -21.61
N LEU A 347 0.71 10.35 -20.30
CA LEU A 347 0.48 9.08 -19.60
C LEU A 347 -0.73 9.23 -18.67
N ALA A 348 -1.75 8.41 -18.86
CA ALA A 348 -2.95 8.38 -18.04
C ALA A 348 -2.93 7.17 -17.09
N PHE A 349 -3.04 7.39 -15.79
CA PHE A 349 -3.12 6.37 -14.76
C PHE A 349 -4.55 6.14 -14.29
N ILE A 350 -4.90 4.87 -14.06
CA ILE A 350 -6.16 4.45 -13.45
C ILE A 350 -5.99 3.12 -12.73
N THR A 351 -6.65 2.90 -11.60
CA THR A 351 -6.49 1.65 -10.81
C THR A 351 -7.02 0.41 -11.54
N SER A 352 -8.08 0.54 -12.34
CA SER A 352 -8.76 -0.57 -13.01
C SER A 352 -8.14 -0.96 -14.36
N ARG A 353 -7.85 -2.26 -14.55
CA ARG A 353 -7.45 -2.83 -15.86
C ARG A 353 -8.47 -2.52 -16.96
N ARG A 354 -9.76 -2.68 -16.66
CA ARG A 354 -10.86 -2.34 -17.58
C ARG A 354 -10.89 -0.83 -17.84
N GLY A 355 -10.68 -0.02 -16.80
CA GLY A 355 -10.60 1.42 -16.90
C GLY A 355 -9.53 1.89 -17.90
N ALA A 356 -8.33 1.31 -17.86
CA ALA A 356 -7.25 1.65 -18.78
C ALA A 356 -7.62 1.37 -20.25
N GLU A 357 -8.21 0.21 -20.52
CA GLU A 357 -8.68 -0.16 -21.86
C GLU A 357 -9.82 0.77 -22.34
N VAL A 358 -10.74 1.16 -21.45
CA VAL A 358 -11.83 2.10 -21.76
C VAL A 358 -11.31 3.50 -22.10
N ILE A 359 -10.35 4.02 -21.33
CA ILE A 359 -9.73 5.32 -21.60
C ILE A 359 -9.06 5.31 -22.98
N ALA A 360 -8.19 4.33 -23.23
CA ALA A 360 -7.44 4.24 -24.48
C ALA A 360 -8.35 4.05 -25.71
N SER A 361 -9.34 3.15 -25.62
CA SER A 361 -10.26 2.87 -26.73
C SER A 361 -11.19 4.05 -27.03
N THR A 362 -11.65 4.76 -26.00
CA THR A 362 -12.50 5.96 -26.16
C THR A 362 -11.71 7.09 -26.81
N ALA A 363 -10.51 7.38 -26.30
CA ALA A 363 -9.64 8.43 -26.87
C ALA A 363 -9.25 8.10 -28.33
N LYS A 364 -8.90 6.83 -28.61
CA LYS A 364 -8.64 6.36 -29.97
C LYS A 364 -9.81 6.63 -30.91
N ARG A 365 -11.04 6.28 -30.52
CA ARG A 365 -12.23 6.52 -31.34
C ARG A 365 -12.44 8.01 -31.60
N GLN A 366 -12.35 8.84 -30.56
CA GLN A 366 -12.52 10.30 -30.69
C GLN A 366 -11.46 10.92 -31.60
N LEU A 367 -10.20 10.48 -31.52
CA LEU A 367 -9.13 10.98 -32.38
C LEU A 367 -9.31 10.57 -33.84
N GLU A 368 -9.75 9.35 -34.13
CA GLU A 368 -10.02 8.90 -35.51
C GLU A 368 -11.17 9.66 -36.18
N GLU A 369 -12.12 10.19 -35.40
CA GLU A 369 -13.19 11.06 -35.91
C GLU A 369 -12.66 12.43 -36.35
N VAL A 370 -11.54 12.90 -35.76
CA VAL A 370 -10.92 14.20 -36.05
C VAL A 370 -9.83 14.07 -37.11
N GLU A 371 -8.91 13.12 -36.96
CA GLU A 371 -7.79 12.87 -37.87
C GLU A 371 -7.54 11.36 -38.02
N ALA A 372 -7.74 10.85 -39.24
CA ALA A 372 -7.55 9.44 -39.54
C ALA A 372 -6.11 8.99 -39.28
N GLY A 373 -5.95 7.92 -38.51
CA GLY A 373 -4.67 7.34 -38.11
C GLY A 373 -4.08 7.90 -36.82
N LEU A 374 -4.54 9.05 -36.32
CA LEU A 374 -4.01 9.62 -35.07
C LEU A 374 -4.33 8.74 -33.85
N GLY A 375 -5.48 8.06 -33.86
CA GLY A 375 -5.86 7.12 -32.82
C GLY A 375 -4.94 5.90 -32.70
N THR A 376 -4.15 5.57 -33.74
CA THR A 376 -3.13 4.51 -33.66
C THR A 376 -1.94 4.87 -32.75
N ARG A 377 -1.80 6.15 -32.38
CA ARG A 377 -0.78 6.65 -31.45
C ARG A 377 -1.23 6.61 -29.99
N ILE A 378 -2.38 6.00 -29.70
CA ILE A 378 -2.90 5.76 -28.34
C ILE A 378 -2.90 4.26 -28.04
N ALA A 379 -2.46 3.87 -26.85
CA ALA A 379 -2.48 2.48 -26.40
C ALA A 379 -2.92 2.34 -24.92
N ALA A 380 -3.30 1.12 -24.54
CA ALA A 380 -3.40 0.74 -23.14
C ALA A 380 -2.15 -0.02 -22.69
N TYR A 381 -1.87 -0.06 -21.38
CA TYR A 381 -0.82 -0.88 -20.79
C TYR A 381 -1.27 -1.46 -19.46
N ARG A 382 -1.13 -2.78 -19.29
CA ARG A 382 -1.42 -3.47 -18.04
C ARG A 382 -0.45 -4.62 -17.78
N SER A 383 -0.27 -4.96 -16.50
CA SER A 383 0.65 -6.02 -16.06
C SER A 383 0.35 -7.41 -16.64
N GLY A 384 -0.89 -7.66 -17.09
CA GLY A 384 -1.31 -8.93 -17.69
C GLY A 384 -0.96 -9.10 -19.18
N TYR A 385 -0.28 -8.14 -19.81
CA TYR A 385 0.23 -8.31 -21.17
C TYR A 385 1.50 -9.17 -21.21
N LEU A 386 1.74 -9.80 -22.36
CA LEU A 386 2.95 -10.59 -22.58
C LEU A 386 4.20 -9.70 -22.43
N PRO A 387 5.33 -10.23 -21.93
CA PRO A 387 6.56 -9.46 -21.78
C PRO A 387 7.00 -8.75 -23.06
N GLU A 388 6.84 -9.38 -24.22
CA GLU A 388 7.20 -8.82 -25.53
C GLU A 388 6.30 -7.64 -25.92
N GLU A 389 5.00 -7.73 -25.64
CA GLU A 389 4.02 -6.67 -25.88
C GLU A 389 4.32 -5.44 -25.02
N ARG A 390 4.61 -5.66 -23.72
CA ARG A 390 4.97 -4.60 -22.79
C ARG A 390 6.23 -3.85 -23.26
N ARG A 391 7.28 -4.58 -23.65
CA ARG A 391 8.52 -3.99 -24.19
C ARG A 391 8.28 -3.18 -25.46
N ALA A 392 7.41 -3.66 -26.37
CA ALA A 392 7.08 -2.95 -27.59
C ALA A 392 6.32 -1.64 -27.31
N LEU A 393 5.38 -1.66 -26.37
CA LEU A 393 4.63 -0.48 -25.93
C LEU A 393 5.53 0.53 -25.22
N GLU A 394 6.38 0.06 -24.31
CA GLU A 394 7.38 0.88 -23.59
C GLU A 394 8.32 1.60 -24.57
N GLU A 395 8.82 0.88 -25.58
CA GLU A 395 9.68 1.45 -26.61
C GLU A 395 8.93 2.42 -27.53
N ALA A 396 7.67 2.11 -27.89
CA ALA A 396 6.83 3.01 -28.67
C ALA A 396 6.51 4.31 -27.91
N LEU A 397 6.32 4.23 -26.59
CA LEU A 397 6.17 5.40 -25.73
C LEU A 397 7.48 6.19 -25.65
N ARG A 398 8.61 5.54 -25.39
CA ARG A 398 9.94 6.17 -25.27
C ARG A 398 10.36 6.89 -26.55
N SER A 399 10.19 6.24 -27.71
CA SER A 399 10.52 6.80 -29.02
C SER A 399 9.57 7.90 -29.52
N GLY A 400 8.48 8.18 -28.78
CA GLY A 400 7.47 9.16 -29.17
C GLY A 400 6.53 8.70 -30.30
N ARG A 401 6.57 7.41 -30.69
CA ARG A 401 5.58 6.85 -31.62
C ARG A 401 4.16 6.92 -31.04
N LEU A 402 4.02 6.68 -29.74
CA LEU A 402 2.78 6.92 -29.01
C LEU A 402 2.74 8.35 -28.47
N LEU A 403 1.59 9.00 -28.62
CA LEU A 403 1.26 10.28 -27.97
C LEU A 403 0.55 10.08 -26.64
N GLY A 404 -0.15 8.96 -26.46
CA GLY A 404 -0.94 8.71 -25.27
C GLY A 404 -0.89 7.25 -24.87
N MET A 405 -0.81 6.99 -23.57
CA MET A 405 -0.96 5.65 -23.02
C MET A 405 -1.82 5.68 -21.76
N ALA A 406 -2.82 4.81 -21.67
CA ALA A 406 -3.58 4.59 -20.44
C ALA A 406 -3.06 3.35 -19.72
N SER A 407 -2.72 3.45 -18.45
CA SER A 407 -2.10 2.36 -17.70
C SER A 407 -2.65 2.21 -16.29
N THR A 408 -2.56 0.98 -15.78
CA THR A 408 -2.65 0.73 -14.34
C THR A 408 -1.40 1.26 -13.61
N PRO A 409 -1.31 1.15 -12.28
CA PRO A 409 -0.07 1.42 -11.55
C PRO A 409 1.15 0.60 -11.99
N ALA A 410 1.03 -0.25 -13.02
CA ALA A 410 2.13 -1.00 -13.60
C ALA A 410 3.24 -0.10 -14.18
N LEU A 411 2.90 1.12 -14.63
CA LEU A 411 3.88 2.12 -15.08
C LEU A 411 4.19 3.19 -14.03
N GLU A 412 3.63 3.06 -12.83
CA GLU A 412 3.96 3.92 -11.68
C GLU A 412 5.40 3.73 -11.24
N MET A 413 5.97 2.54 -11.46
CA MET A 413 7.31 2.14 -11.04
C MET A 413 8.12 1.51 -12.19
N GLY A 414 9.43 1.72 -12.17
CA GLY A 414 10.38 0.82 -12.85
C GLY A 414 10.54 0.89 -14.37
N ILE A 415 10.06 1.93 -15.04
CA ILE A 415 10.52 2.25 -16.41
C ILE A 415 11.03 3.68 -16.53
N ASP A 416 12.16 3.86 -17.21
CA ASP A 416 12.65 5.17 -17.61
C ASP A 416 11.91 5.65 -18.88
N ILE A 417 10.87 6.44 -18.67
CA ILE A 417 10.15 7.14 -19.73
C ILE A 417 10.61 8.59 -19.71
N ALA A 418 11.63 8.91 -20.51
CA ALA A 418 12.02 10.30 -20.75
C ALA A 418 11.06 10.98 -21.75
N GLY A 419 10.74 12.25 -21.50
CA GLY A 419 10.02 13.11 -22.45
C GLY A 419 8.49 13.01 -22.45
N LEU A 420 7.86 12.68 -21.32
CA LEU A 420 6.42 12.91 -21.14
C LEU A 420 6.17 14.37 -20.77
N ASP A 421 5.18 14.97 -21.43
CA ASP A 421 4.79 16.37 -21.25
C ASP A 421 3.66 16.51 -20.23
N ALA A 422 2.77 15.51 -20.17
CA ALA A 422 1.61 15.51 -19.29
C ALA A 422 1.33 14.16 -18.63
N VAL A 423 0.72 14.22 -17.44
CA VAL A 423 0.15 13.05 -16.75
C VAL A 423 -1.32 13.31 -16.43
N VAL A 424 -2.16 12.28 -16.60
CA VAL A 424 -3.55 12.29 -16.13
C VAL A 424 -3.70 11.21 -15.06
N VAL A 425 -4.19 11.54 -13.88
CA VAL A 425 -4.47 10.59 -12.80
C VAL A 425 -5.98 10.51 -12.64
N ALA A 426 -6.58 9.39 -13.06
CA ALA A 426 -8.02 9.17 -13.00
C ALA A 426 -8.40 8.41 -11.73
N GLY A 427 -8.87 9.17 -10.74
CA GLY A 427 -9.18 8.74 -9.38
C GLY A 427 -7.96 8.74 -8.46
N TRP A 428 -8.17 8.81 -7.14
CA TRP A 428 -7.09 8.76 -6.17
C TRP A 428 -6.29 7.44 -6.28
N PRO A 429 -4.95 7.49 -6.36
CA PRO A 429 -4.12 6.28 -6.51
C PRO A 429 -3.90 5.54 -5.17
N GLY A 430 -4.74 5.79 -4.16
CA GLY A 430 -4.67 5.19 -2.82
C GLY A 430 -3.78 5.95 -1.85
N THR A 431 -2.61 6.45 -2.30
CA THR A 431 -1.67 7.18 -1.41
C THR A 431 -1.05 8.40 -2.04
N ARG A 432 -0.62 9.35 -1.20
CA ARG A 432 0.12 10.54 -1.65
C ARG A 432 1.41 10.18 -2.36
N ALA A 433 2.14 9.17 -1.87
CA ALA A 433 3.36 8.68 -2.49
C ALA A 433 3.11 8.25 -3.95
N SER A 434 2.09 7.43 -4.19
CA SER A 434 1.69 7.00 -5.53
C SER A 434 1.29 8.18 -6.43
N PHE A 435 0.54 9.15 -5.89
CA PHE A 435 0.20 10.37 -6.63
C PHE A 435 1.44 11.14 -7.09
N PHE A 436 2.38 11.41 -6.18
CA PHE A 436 3.63 12.09 -6.51
C PHE A 436 4.50 11.30 -7.50
N GLN A 437 4.51 9.97 -7.40
CA GLN A 437 5.21 9.12 -8.37
C GLN A 437 4.61 9.17 -9.76
N GLN A 438 3.27 9.17 -9.85
CA GLN A 438 2.55 9.25 -11.11
C GLN A 438 2.78 10.61 -11.77
N ILE A 439 2.58 11.73 -11.07
CA ILE A 439 2.80 13.06 -11.65
C ILE A 439 4.28 13.34 -11.95
N GLY A 440 5.21 12.76 -11.18
CA GLY A 440 6.65 12.80 -11.43
C GLY A 440 7.12 11.97 -12.63
N ARG A 441 6.20 11.37 -13.40
CA ARG A 441 6.51 10.75 -14.70
C ARG A 441 6.68 11.78 -15.83
N ALA A 442 6.10 12.97 -15.72
CA ALA A 442 6.35 14.07 -16.63
C ALA A 442 7.43 15.03 -16.09
N GLY A 443 8.04 15.83 -16.97
CA GLY A 443 8.99 16.90 -16.58
C GLY A 443 10.44 16.45 -16.35
N ARG A 444 10.80 15.26 -16.85
CA ARG A 444 12.18 14.75 -16.77
C ARG A 444 13.13 15.60 -17.61
N GLY A 445 14.33 15.86 -17.10
CA GLY A 445 15.36 16.66 -17.78
C GLY A 445 15.24 18.17 -17.58
N GLY A 446 14.42 18.63 -16.61
CA GLY A 446 14.29 20.04 -16.26
C GLY A 446 13.25 20.82 -17.07
N GLN A 447 12.45 20.13 -17.90
CA GLN A 447 11.33 20.74 -18.63
C GLN A 447 10.09 20.85 -17.76
N ASP A 448 9.32 21.92 -17.93
CA ASP A 448 8.03 22.08 -17.26
C ASP A 448 7.04 20.99 -17.74
N ALA A 449 6.15 20.59 -16.86
CA ALA A 449 5.19 19.51 -17.08
C ALA A 449 3.80 19.84 -16.55
N LEU A 450 2.84 19.09 -17.07
CA LEU A 450 1.43 19.23 -16.72
C LEU A 450 0.94 17.96 -16.02
N ALA A 451 0.07 18.13 -15.03
CA ALA A 451 -0.62 17.03 -14.38
C ALA A 451 -2.10 17.36 -14.20
N PHE A 452 -2.96 16.38 -14.42
CA PHE A 452 -4.40 16.49 -14.22
C PHE A 452 -4.85 15.39 -13.25
N PHE A 453 -5.35 15.77 -12.07
CA PHE A 453 -6.05 14.86 -11.18
C PHE A 453 -7.55 14.92 -11.51
N VAL A 454 -8.14 13.80 -11.91
CA VAL A 454 -9.57 13.69 -12.24
C VAL A 454 -10.25 12.90 -11.14
N ALA A 455 -11.06 13.57 -10.31
CA ALA A 455 -11.78 12.93 -9.22
C ALA A 455 -12.74 11.84 -9.74
N SER A 456 -12.74 10.71 -9.06
CA SER A 456 -13.79 9.69 -9.17
C SER A 456 -14.98 10.07 -8.28
N ASP A 457 -16.08 9.31 -8.41
CA ASP A 457 -17.28 9.48 -7.59
C ASP A 457 -17.06 8.81 -6.21
N ASP A 458 -16.10 9.35 -5.44
CA ASP A 458 -15.65 8.87 -4.14
C ASP A 458 -15.45 10.05 -3.17
N PRO A 459 -15.76 9.91 -1.86
CA PRO A 459 -15.68 11.04 -0.92
C PRO A 459 -14.29 11.64 -0.78
N LEU A 460 -13.25 10.80 -0.83
CA LEU A 460 -11.87 11.26 -0.71
C LEU A 460 -11.46 12.10 -1.91
N ASP A 461 -11.81 11.66 -3.11
CA ASP A 461 -11.45 12.34 -4.36
C ASP A 461 -12.07 13.74 -4.42
N THR A 462 -13.36 13.85 -4.08
CA THR A 462 -14.04 15.15 -4.00
C THR A 462 -13.39 16.04 -2.93
N PHE A 463 -13.12 15.50 -1.75
CA PHE A 463 -12.42 16.25 -0.69
C PHE A 463 -11.05 16.76 -1.16
N VAL A 464 -10.26 15.92 -1.82
CA VAL A 464 -8.92 16.27 -2.32
C VAL A 464 -8.97 17.37 -3.39
N VAL A 465 -10.01 17.38 -4.24
CA VAL A 465 -10.17 18.44 -5.24
C VAL A 465 -10.44 19.81 -4.61
N ASP A 466 -11.25 19.85 -3.54
CA ASP A 466 -11.56 21.09 -2.82
C ASP A 466 -10.48 21.49 -1.81
N HIS A 467 -9.68 20.51 -1.34
CA HIS A 467 -8.62 20.68 -0.34
C HIS A 467 -7.26 20.14 -0.81
N PRO A 468 -6.68 20.67 -1.91
CA PRO A 468 -5.41 20.19 -2.44
C PRO A 468 -4.24 20.35 -1.46
N GLU A 469 -4.32 21.28 -0.50
CA GLU A 469 -3.37 21.41 0.61
C GLU A 469 -3.21 20.11 1.41
N ALA A 470 -4.26 19.29 1.50
CA ALA A 470 -4.21 17.99 2.15
C ALA A 470 -3.26 17.00 1.44
N VAL A 471 -2.94 17.24 0.16
CA VAL A 471 -2.00 16.45 -0.63
C VAL A 471 -0.58 17.02 -0.55
N PHE A 472 -0.41 18.34 -0.67
CA PHE A 472 0.90 18.97 -0.87
C PHE A 472 1.58 19.49 0.40
N ASP A 473 0.82 20.01 1.36
CA ASP A 473 1.40 20.72 2.50
C ASP A 473 1.64 19.82 3.72
N LEU A 474 1.28 18.55 3.59
CA LEU A 474 1.54 17.52 4.58
C LEU A 474 2.68 16.64 4.06
N GLY A 475 3.67 16.32 4.92
CA GLY A 475 4.66 15.30 4.60
C GLY A 475 3.97 14.01 4.18
N VAL A 476 4.43 13.38 3.09
CA VAL A 476 3.85 12.13 2.53
C VAL A 476 3.67 11.11 3.66
N GLU A 477 2.50 10.47 3.73
CA GLU A 477 2.07 9.68 4.89
C GLU A 477 3.18 8.79 5.47
N ASP A 478 3.22 8.65 6.80
CA ASP A 478 3.93 7.52 7.41
C ASP A 478 3.38 6.21 6.84
N THR A 479 4.17 5.16 6.79
CA THR A 479 3.72 3.89 6.24
C THR A 479 3.37 2.97 7.40
N VAL A 480 2.17 2.38 7.38
CA VAL A 480 1.74 1.46 8.43
C VAL A 480 2.46 0.12 8.24
N LEU A 481 3.23 -0.29 9.25
CA LEU A 481 3.95 -1.56 9.33
C LEU A 481 3.79 -2.13 10.74
N ASP A 482 3.35 -3.38 10.84
CA ASP A 482 3.31 -4.13 12.10
C ASP A 482 3.97 -5.52 11.93
N PRO A 483 5.31 -5.60 11.91
CA PRO A 483 6.02 -6.86 11.90
C PRO A 483 5.89 -7.65 13.22
N ALA A 484 5.25 -7.10 14.24
CA ALA A 484 4.97 -7.78 15.51
C ALA A 484 3.57 -8.42 15.55
N ASN A 485 2.74 -8.20 14.52
CA ASN A 485 1.42 -8.82 14.40
C ASN A 485 1.53 -10.35 14.55
N PRO A 486 0.91 -10.96 15.58
CA PRO A 486 1.05 -12.38 15.87
C PRO A 486 0.53 -13.30 14.76
N HIS A 487 -0.48 -12.87 13.99
CA HIS A 487 -1.02 -13.64 12.85
C HIS A 487 -0.02 -13.74 11.69
N LEU A 488 0.77 -12.68 11.47
CA LEU A 488 1.83 -12.69 10.45
C LEU A 488 3.11 -13.34 10.99
N LEU A 489 3.45 -13.03 12.24
CA LEU A 489 4.69 -13.45 12.88
C LEU A 489 4.71 -14.96 13.18
N GLY A 490 3.59 -15.58 13.56
CA GLY A 490 3.53 -17.00 13.91
C GLY A 490 4.06 -17.93 12.80
N PRO A 491 3.43 -17.93 11.61
CA PRO A 491 3.91 -18.71 10.46
C PRO A 491 5.35 -18.35 10.04
N GLN A 492 5.73 -17.08 10.15
CA GLN A 492 7.10 -16.62 9.88
C GLN A 492 8.13 -17.16 10.89
N LEU A 493 7.76 -17.31 12.17
CA LEU A 493 8.62 -17.94 13.19
C LEU A 493 8.81 -19.43 12.91
N CYS A 494 7.80 -20.13 12.37
CA CYS A 494 7.97 -21.50 11.88
C CYS A 494 9.01 -21.56 10.75
N ALA A 495 8.89 -20.66 9.76
CA ALA A 495 9.87 -20.55 8.68
C ALA A 495 11.27 -20.21 9.21
N ALA A 496 11.36 -19.29 10.17
CA ALA A 496 12.61 -18.96 10.84
C ALA A 496 13.19 -20.18 11.56
N ALA A 497 12.41 -20.92 12.36
CA ALA A 497 12.89 -22.11 13.07
C ALA A 497 13.38 -23.23 12.14
N ALA A 498 12.84 -23.30 10.91
CA ALA A 498 13.26 -24.25 9.88
C ALA A 498 14.61 -23.88 9.23
N GLU A 499 14.94 -22.59 9.14
CA GLU A 499 16.25 -22.13 8.68
C GLU A 499 17.32 -22.35 9.74
N LEU A 500 17.09 -21.79 10.94
CA LEU A 500 18.00 -21.89 12.07
C LEU A 500 17.15 -22.02 13.32
N PRO A 501 17.49 -22.94 14.25
CA PRO A 501 16.78 -23.06 15.51
C PRO A 501 16.66 -21.70 16.22
N LEU A 502 15.44 -21.38 16.68
CA LEU A 502 15.23 -20.17 17.46
C LEU A 502 15.83 -20.38 18.85
N THR A 503 16.88 -19.65 19.19
CA THR A 503 17.45 -19.61 20.54
C THR A 503 16.81 -18.46 21.34
N PRO A 504 16.94 -18.43 22.67
CA PRO A 504 16.48 -17.29 23.47
C PRO A 504 17.05 -15.94 23.00
N ASP A 505 18.32 -15.91 22.61
CA ASP A 505 18.98 -14.70 22.10
C ASP A 505 18.45 -14.29 20.71
N ALA A 506 17.90 -15.25 19.95
CA ALA A 506 17.33 -14.98 18.63
C ALA A 506 15.96 -14.27 18.70
N LEU A 507 15.29 -14.26 19.86
CA LEU A 507 13.93 -13.71 19.99
C LEU A 507 13.88 -12.20 19.75
N ALA A 508 14.90 -11.47 20.20
CA ALA A 508 14.99 -10.01 20.04
C ALA A 508 15.03 -9.55 18.56
N TRP A 509 15.38 -10.44 17.62
CA TRP A 509 15.31 -10.15 16.19
C TRP A 509 13.88 -9.96 15.68
N PHE A 510 12.89 -10.51 16.39
CA PHE A 510 11.49 -10.59 15.97
C PHE A 510 10.56 -9.70 16.81
N GLY A 511 11.11 -8.89 17.72
CA GLY A 511 10.35 -7.99 18.58
C GLY A 511 10.64 -8.21 20.06
N ASP A 512 9.68 -7.85 20.91
CA ASP A 512 9.78 -8.06 22.36
C ASP A 512 9.96 -9.56 22.69
N PRO A 513 11.06 -9.97 23.35
CA PRO A 513 11.34 -11.37 23.60
C PRO A 513 10.26 -12.10 24.41
N ALA A 514 9.56 -11.41 25.32
CA ALA A 514 8.50 -12.03 26.12
C ALA A 514 7.26 -12.32 25.27
N ARG A 515 6.83 -11.37 24.43
CA ARG A 515 5.72 -11.57 23.47
C ARG A 515 6.04 -12.64 22.44
N VAL A 516 7.22 -12.60 21.83
CA VAL A 516 7.65 -13.62 20.85
C VAL A 516 7.68 -14.99 21.52
N ARG A 517 8.14 -15.06 22.77
CA ARG A 517 8.16 -16.31 23.52
C ARG A 517 6.75 -16.87 23.79
N ALA A 518 5.80 -16.02 24.19
CA ALA A 518 4.42 -16.44 24.38
C ALA A 518 3.83 -17.03 23.09
N LEU A 519 4.07 -16.38 21.95
CA LEU A 519 3.65 -16.87 20.64
C LEU A 519 4.31 -18.21 20.28
N LEU A 520 5.59 -18.40 20.59
CA LEU A 520 6.29 -19.68 20.38
C LEU A 520 5.71 -20.80 21.25
N ASP A 521 5.28 -20.50 22.48
CA ASP A 521 4.67 -21.50 23.35
C ASP A 521 3.30 -21.94 22.77
N VAL A 522 2.50 -21.02 22.20
CA VAL A 522 1.28 -21.36 21.43
C VAL A 522 1.58 -22.24 20.21
N LEU A 523 2.61 -21.91 19.42
CA LEU A 523 3.00 -22.71 18.24
C LEU A 523 3.48 -24.13 18.63
N VAL A 524 4.03 -24.30 19.84
CA VAL A 524 4.40 -25.61 20.38
C VAL A 524 3.17 -26.40 20.81
N GLU A 525 2.20 -25.74 21.45
CA GLU A 525 0.92 -26.36 21.83
C GLU A 525 0.12 -26.82 20.60
N GLN A 526 0.14 -26.04 19.53
CA GLN A 526 -0.43 -26.40 18.21
C GLN A 526 0.34 -27.52 17.49
N GLY A 527 1.48 -27.96 18.01
CA GLY A 527 2.32 -29.00 17.39
C GLY A 527 3.10 -28.55 16.16
N LEU A 528 3.09 -27.26 15.82
CA LEU A 528 3.86 -26.70 14.70
C LEU A 528 5.36 -26.65 15.02
N LEU A 529 5.71 -26.31 16.26
CA LEU A 529 7.10 -26.27 16.73
C LEU A 529 7.35 -27.25 17.86
N ARG A 530 8.62 -27.59 18.08
CA ARG A 530 9.03 -28.42 19.21
C ARG A 530 10.11 -27.74 20.04
N ARG A 531 9.83 -27.58 21.34
CA ARG A 531 10.79 -27.03 22.30
C ARG A 531 11.83 -28.06 22.73
N ARG A 532 13.07 -27.62 22.86
CA ARG A 532 14.25 -28.35 23.34
C ARG A 532 15.12 -27.44 24.21
N PRO A 533 16.10 -27.98 24.97
CA PRO A 533 17.00 -27.15 25.78
C PRO A 533 17.73 -26.06 24.98
N ALA A 534 18.05 -26.33 23.72
CA ALA A 534 18.76 -25.40 22.84
C ALA A 534 17.85 -24.37 22.13
N GLY A 535 16.51 -24.50 22.21
CA GLY A 535 15.60 -23.59 21.51
C GLY A 535 14.33 -24.24 20.95
N TRP A 536 13.73 -23.59 19.96
CA TRP A 536 12.55 -24.07 19.22
C TRP A 536 12.94 -24.54 17.82
N PHE A 537 12.43 -25.70 17.44
CA PHE A 537 12.81 -26.42 16.22
C PHE A 537 11.57 -26.70 15.37
N TRP A 538 11.71 -26.52 14.07
CA TRP A 538 10.80 -27.10 13.09
C TRP A 538 11.10 -28.59 12.96
N THR A 539 10.07 -29.45 13.03
CA THR A 539 10.25 -30.92 13.00
C THR A 539 9.42 -31.64 11.93
N HIS A 540 8.78 -30.88 11.04
CA HIS A 540 7.93 -31.44 9.99
C HIS A 540 8.72 -31.62 8.69
N ALA A 541 8.30 -32.59 7.87
CA ALA A 541 8.93 -32.86 6.57
C ALA A 541 8.60 -31.78 5.53
N GLU A 542 7.46 -31.13 5.67
CA GLU A 542 7.01 -30.03 4.82
C GLU A 542 7.86 -28.78 5.03
N HIS A 543 7.98 -27.97 3.97
CA HIS A 543 8.67 -26.70 4.06
C HIS A 543 7.82 -25.67 4.80
N ALA A 544 8.31 -25.17 5.93
CA ALA A 544 7.63 -24.13 6.70
C ALA A 544 7.36 -22.84 5.91
N ALA A 545 8.11 -22.59 4.83
CA ALA A 545 7.83 -21.47 3.91
C ALA A 545 6.45 -21.58 3.24
N ALA A 546 5.90 -22.78 3.08
CA ALA A 546 4.55 -22.96 2.53
C ALA A 546 3.43 -22.44 3.45
N LEU A 547 3.71 -22.23 4.74
CA LEU A 547 2.76 -21.64 5.69
C LEU A 547 2.59 -20.13 5.51
N VAL A 548 3.45 -19.49 4.72
CA VAL A 548 3.47 -18.04 4.54
C VAL A 548 3.23 -17.73 3.07
N SER A 549 2.13 -17.03 2.80
CA SER A 549 2.02 -16.26 1.56
C SER A 549 2.34 -14.81 1.88
N LEU A 550 3.34 -14.24 1.21
CA LEU A 550 3.70 -12.84 1.44
C LEU A 550 2.61 -11.88 0.94
N ARG A 551 1.86 -12.27 -0.09
CA ARG A 551 0.97 -11.39 -0.85
C ARG A 551 -0.51 -11.78 -0.81
N ASP A 552 -0.83 -12.94 -0.23
CA ASP A 552 -2.17 -13.51 -0.25
C ASP A 552 -2.85 -13.39 1.11
N ASP A 553 -4.18 -13.39 1.08
CA ASP A 553 -5.07 -13.00 2.17
C ASP A 553 -5.51 -14.22 3.02
N GLY A 554 -4.89 -15.38 2.77
CA GLY A 554 -5.28 -16.67 3.33
C GLY A 554 -6.37 -17.36 2.49
N GLY A 555 -6.28 -18.69 2.35
CA GLY A 555 -7.26 -19.50 1.64
C GLY A 555 -6.98 -19.76 0.15
N GLY A 556 -6.01 -19.06 -0.46
CA GLY A 556 -5.63 -19.29 -1.86
C GLY A 556 -6.69 -18.84 -2.88
N PRO A 557 -6.29 -18.61 -4.15
CA PRO A 557 -7.23 -18.30 -5.22
C PRO A 557 -8.09 -19.53 -5.57
N MET A 558 -9.37 -19.31 -5.82
CA MET A 558 -10.31 -20.29 -6.36
C MET A 558 -10.26 -20.29 -7.89
N ASP A 559 -10.09 -21.45 -8.50
CA ASP A 559 -10.10 -21.63 -9.95
C ASP A 559 -11.53 -21.60 -10.50
N ILE A 560 -11.81 -20.70 -11.43
CA ILE A 560 -13.12 -20.60 -12.08
C ILE A 560 -13.09 -21.44 -13.36
N VAL A 561 -13.82 -22.56 -13.35
CA VAL A 561 -13.78 -23.57 -14.40
C VAL A 561 -15.11 -23.62 -15.14
N ASP A 562 -15.06 -23.50 -16.47
CA ASP A 562 -16.22 -23.73 -17.34
C ASP A 562 -16.51 -25.23 -17.43
N VAL A 563 -17.65 -25.68 -16.93
CA VAL A 563 -18.03 -27.10 -16.90
C VAL A 563 -18.26 -27.69 -18.29
N GLU A 564 -18.59 -26.88 -19.30
CA GLU A 564 -18.84 -27.38 -20.66
C GLU A 564 -17.53 -27.65 -21.41
N SER A 565 -16.53 -26.78 -21.22
CA SER A 565 -15.27 -26.85 -21.95
C SER A 565 -14.10 -27.41 -21.13
N GLY A 566 -14.23 -27.47 -19.82
CA GLY A 566 -13.13 -27.75 -18.88
C GLY A 566 -12.08 -26.64 -18.84
N ALA A 567 -12.35 -25.47 -19.45
CA ALA A 567 -11.40 -24.38 -19.52
C ALA A 567 -11.36 -23.61 -18.20
N LEU A 568 -10.14 -23.36 -17.71
CA LEU A 568 -9.91 -22.39 -16.64
C LEU A 568 -10.17 -20.98 -17.21
N LEU A 569 -11.23 -20.32 -16.72
CA LEU A 569 -11.60 -18.97 -17.13
C LEU A 569 -10.81 -17.90 -16.38
N GLY A 570 -10.42 -18.18 -15.13
CA GLY A 570 -9.67 -17.26 -14.28
C GLY A 570 -9.66 -17.73 -12.84
N THR A 571 -9.25 -16.85 -11.93
CA THR A 571 -9.22 -17.10 -10.49
C THR A 571 -9.92 -15.98 -9.71
N MET A 572 -10.37 -16.28 -8.49
CA MET A 572 -10.99 -15.32 -7.56
C MET A 572 -10.51 -15.57 -6.12
N ASP A 573 -10.34 -14.50 -5.34
CA ASP A 573 -9.91 -14.60 -3.94
C ASP A 573 -11.03 -15.18 -3.07
N SER A 574 -10.68 -16.09 -2.14
CA SER A 574 -11.63 -16.79 -1.28
C SER A 574 -12.63 -15.89 -0.54
N PRO A 575 -12.26 -14.70 0.02
CA PRO A 575 -13.22 -13.82 0.68
C PRO A 575 -14.37 -13.34 -0.21
N GLN A 576 -14.17 -13.22 -1.53
CA GLN A 576 -15.19 -12.73 -2.46
C GLN A 576 -16.15 -13.81 -2.96
N THR A 577 -15.84 -15.08 -2.74
CA THR A 577 -16.56 -16.20 -3.38
C THR A 577 -18.01 -16.29 -2.92
N HIS A 578 -18.28 -16.11 -1.62
CA HIS A 578 -19.66 -16.11 -1.10
C HIS A 578 -20.51 -14.96 -1.67
N TYR A 579 -19.89 -13.87 -2.14
CA TYR A 579 -20.59 -12.72 -2.71
C TYR A 579 -20.78 -12.79 -4.22
N GLN A 580 -19.79 -13.29 -4.95
CA GLN A 580 -19.73 -13.21 -6.41
C GLN A 580 -19.78 -14.58 -7.11
N ALA A 581 -19.47 -15.64 -6.37
CA ALA A 581 -19.33 -17.00 -6.86
C ALA A 581 -20.12 -18.02 -6.03
N HIS A 582 -21.18 -17.57 -5.34
CA HIS A 582 -22.11 -18.49 -4.70
C HIS A 582 -22.92 -19.27 -5.75
N PRO A 583 -23.43 -20.47 -5.43
CA PRO A 583 -24.37 -21.18 -6.31
C PRO A 583 -25.53 -20.26 -6.74
N GLY A 584 -25.81 -20.21 -8.04
CA GLY A 584 -26.82 -19.33 -8.63
C GLY A 584 -26.35 -17.91 -8.98
N ALA A 585 -25.12 -17.52 -8.63
CA ALA A 585 -24.56 -16.22 -8.99
C ALA A 585 -24.37 -16.09 -10.51
N VAL A 586 -24.56 -14.88 -11.03
CA VAL A 586 -24.21 -14.53 -12.41
C VAL A 586 -22.78 -13.98 -12.42
N TYR A 587 -21.85 -14.80 -12.89
CA TYR A 587 -20.46 -14.43 -13.07
C TYR A 587 -20.23 -13.85 -14.47
N VAL A 588 -19.60 -12.67 -14.55
CA VAL A 588 -19.33 -11.98 -15.82
C VAL A 588 -17.84 -12.00 -16.11
N HIS A 589 -17.46 -12.59 -17.23
CA HIS A 589 -16.07 -12.68 -17.67
C HIS A 589 -15.92 -12.24 -19.13
N GLN A 590 -15.33 -11.06 -19.35
CA GLN A 590 -15.09 -10.46 -20.66
C GLN A 590 -16.36 -10.38 -21.53
N ASP A 591 -17.39 -9.69 -21.02
CA ASP A 591 -18.71 -9.53 -21.66
C ASP A 591 -19.47 -10.84 -21.94
N ARG A 592 -18.95 -11.97 -21.45
CA ARG A 592 -19.64 -13.26 -21.43
C ARG A 592 -20.20 -13.49 -20.02
N THR A 593 -21.44 -13.93 -19.98
CA THR A 593 -22.14 -14.27 -18.74
C THR A 593 -22.09 -15.78 -18.52
N PHE A 594 -21.88 -16.15 -17.26
CA PHE A 594 -21.90 -17.51 -16.77
C PHE A 594 -22.80 -17.55 -15.54
N LEU A 595 -23.46 -18.69 -15.33
CA LEU A 595 -24.15 -18.98 -14.09
C LEU A 595 -23.24 -19.91 -13.27
N VAL A 596 -23.05 -19.57 -12.01
CA VAL A 596 -22.30 -20.41 -11.07
C VAL A 596 -23.19 -21.56 -10.64
N GLU A 597 -22.71 -22.79 -10.82
CA GLU A 597 -23.41 -24.00 -10.40
C GLU A 597 -22.99 -24.44 -9.03
N GLU A 598 -21.67 -24.41 -8.77
CA GLU A 598 -21.08 -24.98 -7.58
C GLU A 598 -19.89 -24.14 -7.13
N LEU A 599 -19.77 -23.99 -5.82
CA LEU A 599 -18.62 -23.43 -5.13
C LEU A 599 -18.01 -24.57 -4.30
N ASP A 600 -16.90 -25.13 -4.77
CA ASP A 600 -16.15 -26.20 -4.11
C ASP A 600 -14.94 -25.59 -3.38
N GLU A 601 -15.15 -25.13 -2.14
CA GLU A 601 -14.11 -24.52 -1.32
C GLU A 601 -12.97 -25.51 -0.98
N ASP A 602 -13.28 -26.79 -0.81
CA ASP A 602 -12.29 -27.84 -0.51
C ASP A 602 -11.39 -28.15 -1.72
N GLY A 603 -11.99 -28.18 -2.92
CA GLY A 603 -11.30 -28.37 -4.18
C GLY A 603 -10.67 -27.11 -4.77
N HIS A 604 -10.84 -25.96 -4.11
CA HIS A 604 -10.46 -24.63 -4.61
C HIS A 604 -11.03 -24.29 -6.00
N ALA A 605 -12.30 -24.64 -6.27
CA ALA A 605 -12.91 -24.45 -7.58
C ALA A 605 -14.29 -23.76 -7.53
N VAL A 606 -14.57 -22.94 -8.53
CA VAL A 606 -15.90 -22.40 -8.85
C VAL A 606 -16.32 -22.96 -10.20
N LEU A 607 -17.35 -23.79 -10.21
CA LEU A 607 -17.84 -24.41 -11.43
C LEU A 607 -18.92 -23.51 -12.05
N VAL A 608 -18.69 -23.08 -13.28
CA VAL A 608 -19.59 -22.17 -13.99
C VAL A 608 -20.01 -22.74 -15.33
N ARG A 609 -21.23 -22.41 -15.77
CA ARG A 609 -21.73 -22.73 -17.10
C ARG A 609 -22.12 -21.47 -17.83
N ARG A 610 -21.81 -21.42 -19.12
CA ARG A 610 -22.21 -20.28 -19.96
C ARG A 610 -23.73 -20.12 -19.98
N ALA A 611 -24.20 -18.91 -19.74
CA ALA A 611 -25.63 -18.60 -19.69
C ALA A 611 -25.90 -17.18 -20.19
N TRP A 612 -27.15 -16.83 -20.50
CA TRP A 612 -27.58 -15.47 -20.89
C TRP A 612 -28.79 -15.03 -20.06
N PRO A 613 -28.64 -14.87 -18.73
CA PRO A 613 -29.72 -14.45 -17.88
C PRO A 613 -30.16 -13.02 -18.22
N ASP A 614 -31.46 -12.76 -18.15
CA ASP A 614 -32.06 -11.42 -18.21
C ASP A 614 -31.97 -10.68 -16.86
N PHE A 615 -31.15 -11.21 -15.95
CA PHE A 615 -30.95 -10.71 -14.60
C PHE A 615 -29.47 -10.72 -14.19
N THR A 616 -29.16 -9.96 -13.15
CA THR A 616 -27.90 -9.98 -12.39
C THR A 616 -28.18 -10.46 -10.97
N THR A 617 -27.15 -10.87 -10.24
CA THR A 617 -27.28 -11.34 -8.86
C THR A 617 -26.56 -10.40 -7.90
N GLN A 618 -27.09 -10.29 -6.69
CA GLN A 618 -26.46 -9.56 -5.60
C GLN A 618 -26.66 -10.33 -4.29
N ALA A 619 -25.58 -10.74 -3.65
CA ALA A 619 -25.61 -11.37 -2.34
C ALA A 619 -26.11 -10.41 -1.25
N ARG A 620 -26.72 -11.00 -0.21
CA ARG A 620 -27.18 -10.34 1.01
C ARG A 620 -26.53 -11.04 2.18
N ASP A 621 -25.86 -10.27 3.01
CA ASP A 621 -25.15 -10.76 4.17
C ASP A 621 -25.72 -10.20 5.47
N VAL A 622 -25.40 -10.88 6.57
CA VAL A 622 -25.54 -10.38 7.92
C VAL A 622 -24.14 -10.32 8.51
N THR A 623 -23.81 -9.18 9.11
CA THR A 623 -22.53 -8.98 9.79
C THR A 623 -22.79 -8.67 11.27
N GLU A 624 -22.12 -9.43 12.14
CA GLU A 624 -22.09 -9.25 13.59
C GLU A 624 -20.67 -8.85 14.00
N VAL A 625 -20.55 -8.00 15.02
CA VAL A 625 -19.27 -7.56 15.58
C VAL A 625 -19.30 -7.79 17.08
N GLU A 626 -18.25 -8.41 17.61
CA GLU A 626 -18.03 -8.61 19.04
C GLU A 626 -16.71 -7.96 19.45
N ILE A 627 -16.70 -7.30 20.62
CA ILE A 627 -15.48 -6.69 21.19
C ILE A 627 -14.72 -7.77 21.98
N VAL A 628 -13.57 -8.19 21.46
CA VAL A 628 -12.72 -9.20 22.10
C VAL A 628 -11.88 -8.57 23.20
N ALA A 629 -11.25 -7.42 22.91
CA ALA A 629 -10.43 -6.69 23.87
C ALA A 629 -10.43 -5.18 23.55
N VAL A 630 -10.27 -4.35 24.58
CA VAL A 630 -10.07 -2.90 24.43
C VAL A 630 -8.64 -2.56 24.84
N HIS A 631 -7.85 -2.06 23.90
CA HIS A 631 -6.43 -1.72 24.12
C HIS A 631 -6.23 -0.26 24.52
N ARG A 632 -7.02 0.65 23.92
CA ARG A 632 -7.02 2.07 24.27
C ARG A 632 -8.44 2.62 24.27
N ARG A 633 -8.69 3.58 25.16
CA ARG A 633 -10.00 4.20 25.33
C ARG A 633 -9.85 5.64 25.77
N LEU A 634 -10.56 6.53 25.07
CA LEU A 634 -10.73 7.93 25.44
C LEU A 634 -12.20 8.17 25.81
N ASP A 635 -12.45 8.81 26.94
CA ASP A 635 -13.79 9.19 27.40
C ASP A 635 -13.95 10.71 27.38
N ALA A 636 -15.09 11.19 26.87
CA ALA A 636 -15.42 12.62 26.87
C ALA A 636 -15.96 13.06 28.25
N ALA A 637 -15.36 14.10 28.83
CA ALA A 637 -15.78 14.62 30.12
C ALA A 637 -17.25 15.11 30.09
N GLY A 638 -18.10 14.54 30.95
CA GLY A 638 -19.51 14.91 31.04
C GLY A 638 -20.40 14.42 29.90
N SER A 639 -19.91 13.48 29.08
CA SER A 639 -20.66 12.85 27.99
C SER A 639 -20.57 11.33 28.06
N SER A 640 -21.48 10.62 27.39
CA SER A 640 -21.39 9.17 27.22
C SER A 640 -20.50 8.75 26.03
N LEU A 641 -19.97 9.74 25.28
CA LEU A 641 -19.06 9.51 24.16
C LEU A 641 -17.77 8.81 24.62
N ARG A 642 -17.48 7.68 23.98
CA ARG A 642 -16.19 6.97 24.08
C ARG A 642 -15.61 6.75 22.70
N TRP A 643 -14.29 6.87 22.61
CA TRP A 643 -13.49 6.57 21.42
C TRP A 643 -12.50 5.47 21.77
N CYS A 644 -12.58 4.33 21.07
CA CYS A 644 -11.93 3.09 21.49
C CYS A 644 -11.12 2.46 20.35
N LEU A 645 -10.07 1.73 20.72
CA LEU A 645 -9.25 0.89 19.86
C LEU A 645 -9.09 -0.48 20.54
N GLY A 646 -9.20 -1.56 19.76
CA GLY A 646 -9.21 -2.91 20.32
C GLY A 646 -9.31 -4.01 19.29
N ASP A 647 -9.30 -5.25 19.79
CA ASP A 647 -9.51 -6.46 19.00
C ASP A 647 -11.01 -6.73 18.83
N LEU A 648 -11.41 -7.04 17.60
CA LEU A 648 -12.76 -7.35 17.20
C LEU A 648 -12.84 -8.75 16.58
N GLN A 649 -13.96 -9.42 16.80
CA GLN A 649 -14.39 -10.55 15.99
C GLN A 649 -15.55 -10.08 15.12
N VAL A 650 -15.34 -10.10 13.81
CA VAL A 650 -16.36 -9.75 12.81
C VAL A 650 -16.84 -11.03 12.16
N ARG A 651 -18.10 -11.39 12.37
CA ARG A 651 -18.73 -12.56 11.76
C ARG A 651 -19.62 -12.11 10.61
N THR A 652 -19.32 -12.56 9.40
CA THR A 652 -20.16 -12.28 8.22
C THR A 652 -20.68 -13.56 7.60
N GLN A 653 -21.98 -13.58 7.29
CA GLN A 653 -22.63 -14.70 6.62
C GLN A 653 -23.47 -14.22 5.45
N VAL A 654 -23.21 -14.74 4.25
CA VAL A 654 -24.11 -14.55 3.11
C VAL A 654 -25.30 -15.50 3.25
N ILE A 655 -26.49 -14.94 3.45
CA ILE A 655 -27.71 -15.70 3.78
C ILE A 655 -28.70 -15.81 2.62
N SER A 656 -28.58 -14.94 1.62
CA SER A 656 -29.43 -14.96 0.43
C SER A 656 -28.77 -14.18 -0.72
N PHE A 657 -29.35 -14.26 -1.91
CA PHE A 657 -29.05 -13.34 -3.00
C PHE A 657 -30.33 -12.89 -3.69
N GLN A 658 -30.28 -11.71 -4.27
CA GLN A 658 -31.38 -11.13 -5.03
C GLN A 658 -31.09 -11.21 -6.52
N ARG A 659 -32.09 -11.64 -7.28
CA ARG A 659 -32.09 -11.56 -8.74
C ARG A 659 -32.65 -10.21 -9.15
N LYS A 660 -31.88 -9.45 -9.91
CA LYS A 660 -32.24 -8.10 -10.37
C LYS A 660 -32.36 -8.08 -11.87
N ALA A 661 -33.42 -7.50 -12.41
CA ALA A 661 -33.57 -7.35 -13.85
C ALA A 661 -32.36 -6.59 -14.44
N LEU A 662 -31.76 -7.12 -15.51
CA LEU A 662 -30.49 -6.61 -16.05
C LEU A 662 -30.55 -5.14 -16.48
N LEU A 663 -31.71 -4.67 -16.94
CA LEU A 663 -31.89 -3.31 -17.46
C LEU A 663 -32.43 -2.33 -16.41
N SER A 664 -33.43 -2.73 -15.61
CA SER A 664 -34.10 -1.83 -14.66
C SER A 664 -33.49 -1.87 -13.26
N GLY A 665 -32.73 -2.91 -12.91
CA GLY A 665 -32.23 -3.14 -11.55
C GLY A 665 -33.32 -3.54 -10.54
N GLU A 666 -34.57 -3.70 -11.00
CA GLU A 666 -35.70 -4.10 -10.16
C GLU A 666 -35.48 -5.51 -9.60
N VAL A 667 -35.86 -5.71 -8.34
CA VAL A 667 -35.74 -7.00 -7.66
C VAL A 667 -36.80 -7.95 -8.19
N LEU A 668 -36.37 -8.96 -8.94
CA LEU A 668 -37.23 -10.01 -9.48
C LEU A 668 -37.59 -11.06 -8.41
N GLY A 669 -36.68 -11.29 -7.47
CA GLY A 669 -36.85 -12.26 -6.40
C GLY A 669 -35.63 -12.35 -5.50
N GLU A 670 -35.78 -13.05 -4.39
CA GLU A 670 -34.72 -13.35 -3.42
C GLU A 670 -34.67 -14.85 -3.19
N GLU A 671 -33.47 -15.41 -3.26
CA GLU A 671 -33.21 -16.84 -3.14
C GLU A 671 -32.28 -17.04 -1.93
N PRO A 672 -32.66 -17.89 -0.95
CA PRO A 672 -31.83 -18.14 0.23
C PRO A 672 -30.57 -18.92 -0.13
N LEU A 673 -29.50 -18.67 0.62
CA LEU A 673 -28.22 -19.37 0.52
C LEU A 673 -27.91 -20.01 1.87
N ASP A 674 -27.37 -21.22 1.84
CA ASP A 674 -26.86 -21.93 3.01
C ASP A 674 -25.34 -21.97 2.93
N LEU A 675 -24.72 -20.80 3.12
CA LEU A 675 -23.26 -20.64 3.14
C LEU A 675 -22.77 -20.48 4.58
N PRO A 676 -21.59 -21.04 4.91
CA PRO A 676 -21.04 -20.94 6.26
C PRO A 676 -20.69 -19.48 6.60
N ALA A 677 -20.90 -19.11 7.86
CA ALA A 677 -20.40 -17.83 8.38
C ALA A 677 -18.87 -17.82 8.40
N ARG A 678 -18.28 -16.66 8.18
CA ARG A 678 -16.83 -16.44 8.21
C ARG A 678 -16.49 -15.48 9.33
N ASP A 679 -15.57 -15.89 10.19
CA ASP A 679 -15.05 -15.09 11.29
C ASP A 679 -13.74 -14.40 10.87
N LEU A 680 -13.69 -13.09 11.08
CA LEU A 680 -12.51 -12.25 10.92
C LEU A 680 -12.13 -11.68 12.29
N PHE A 681 -11.01 -12.16 12.83
CA PHE A 681 -10.39 -11.57 14.02
C PHE A 681 -9.43 -10.46 13.59
N THR A 682 -9.66 -9.22 14.01
CA THR A 682 -8.95 -8.04 13.48
C THR A 682 -8.89 -6.89 14.49
N SER A 683 -8.07 -5.87 14.22
CA SER A 683 -8.09 -4.60 14.96
C SER A 683 -9.19 -3.69 14.44
N GLY A 684 -9.82 -2.94 15.34
CA GLY A 684 -10.81 -1.93 14.98
C GLY A 684 -10.80 -0.69 15.88
N VAL A 685 -11.26 0.41 15.31
CA VAL A 685 -11.54 1.68 15.99
C VAL A 685 -13.04 1.93 15.96
N TRP A 686 -13.59 2.38 17.08
CA TRP A 686 -15.02 2.68 17.16
C TRP A 686 -15.31 3.84 18.09
N PHE A 687 -16.45 4.47 17.86
CA PHE A 687 -17.07 5.33 18.86
C PHE A 687 -18.41 4.77 19.32
N GLN A 688 -18.78 5.12 20.53
CA GLN A 688 -20.10 4.86 21.07
C GLN A 688 -20.62 6.08 21.83
N ALA A 689 -21.92 6.35 21.73
CA ALA A 689 -22.59 7.42 22.47
C ALA A 689 -24.07 7.05 22.66
N SER A 690 -24.67 7.49 23.76
CA SER A 690 -26.07 7.22 24.08
C SER A 690 -27.02 7.83 23.06
N SER A 691 -28.15 7.17 22.83
CA SER A 691 -29.21 7.69 21.95
C SER A 691 -29.73 9.04 22.43
N ASP A 692 -29.82 9.27 23.74
CA ASP A 692 -30.32 10.52 24.32
C ASP A 692 -29.44 11.72 23.95
N GLU A 693 -28.12 11.55 23.98
CA GLU A 693 -27.19 12.63 23.59
C GLU A 693 -27.22 12.90 22.10
N LEU A 694 -27.29 11.86 21.27
CA LEU A 694 -27.40 11.98 19.82
C LEU A 694 -28.72 12.65 19.42
N VAL A 695 -29.81 12.35 20.13
CA VAL A 695 -31.10 13.04 19.96
C VAL A 695 -31.03 14.49 20.43
N ALA A 696 -30.39 14.77 21.56
CA ALA A 696 -30.17 16.13 22.05
C ALA A 696 -29.30 16.97 21.10
N ALA A 697 -28.42 16.34 20.33
CA ALA A 697 -27.61 16.97 19.28
C ALA A 697 -28.40 17.30 18.00
N GLY A 698 -29.66 16.86 17.89
CA GLY A 698 -30.55 17.21 16.77
C GLY A 698 -31.04 16.02 15.93
N LEU A 699 -30.76 14.78 16.34
CA LEU A 699 -31.29 13.58 15.68
C LEU A 699 -32.65 13.17 16.25
N THR A 700 -33.36 12.33 15.51
CA THR A 700 -34.55 11.61 16.00
C THR A 700 -34.30 10.11 15.94
N MET A 701 -35.02 9.34 16.75
CA MET A 701 -34.80 7.89 16.86
C MET A 701 -35.01 7.14 15.54
N ASP A 702 -35.92 7.62 14.68
CA ASP A 702 -36.18 7.06 13.34
C ASP A 702 -35.07 7.37 12.33
N ARG A 703 -34.35 8.48 12.50
CA ARG A 703 -33.24 8.90 11.64
C ARG A 703 -31.90 8.31 12.06
N LEU A 704 -31.78 7.92 13.32
CA LEU A 704 -30.54 7.42 13.92
C LEU A 704 -29.87 6.26 13.15
N PRO A 705 -30.58 5.21 12.67
CA PRO A 705 -29.96 4.16 11.88
C PRO A 705 -29.30 4.68 10.59
N GLY A 706 -30.03 5.52 9.83
CA GLY A 706 -29.53 6.10 8.58
C GLY A 706 -28.38 7.09 8.79
N ALA A 707 -28.41 7.83 9.90
CA ALA A 707 -27.35 8.78 10.27
C ALA A 707 -26.03 8.08 10.61
N LEU A 708 -26.08 7.03 11.43
CA LEU A 708 -24.90 6.25 11.81
C LEU A 708 -24.31 5.51 10.61
N HIS A 709 -25.16 4.92 9.78
CA HIS A 709 -24.75 4.20 8.56
C HIS A 709 -24.13 5.13 7.51
N ALA A 710 -24.68 6.33 7.32
CA ALA A 710 -24.09 7.34 6.45
C ALA A 710 -22.75 7.89 7.00
N ALA A 711 -22.64 8.08 8.32
CA ALA A 711 -21.38 8.47 8.95
C ALA A 711 -20.31 7.38 8.80
N GLU A 712 -20.67 6.12 9.03
CA GLU A 712 -19.79 4.96 8.82
C GLU A 712 -19.23 4.91 7.39
N HIS A 713 -20.09 5.00 6.37
CA HIS A 713 -19.67 4.99 4.97
C HIS A 713 -18.68 6.11 4.64
N ALA A 714 -18.97 7.32 5.10
CA ALA A 714 -18.12 8.48 4.86
C ALA A 714 -16.78 8.32 5.60
N MET A 715 -16.80 7.84 6.84
CA MET A 715 -15.60 7.57 7.64
C MET A 715 -14.71 6.51 6.97
N ILE A 716 -15.27 5.41 6.47
CA ILE A 716 -14.52 4.41 5.68
C ILE A 716 -13.94 5.03 4.40
N GLY A 717 -14.73 5.84 3.68
CA GLY A 717 -14.28 6.53 2.47
C GLY A 717 -13.13 7.51 2.73
N MET A 718 -13.11 8.14 3.90
CA MET A 718 -12.11 9.15 4.28
C MET A 718 -10.92 8.57 5.06
N MET A 719 -10.96 7.31 5.51
CA MET A 719 -9.85 6.67 6.22
C MET A 719 -8.49 6.74 5.47
N PRO A 720 -8.42 6.58 4.13
CA PRO A 720 -7.15 6.68 3.40
C PRO A 720 -6.40 8.00 3.62
N LEU A 721 -7.11 9.10 3.91
CA LEU A 721 -6.52 10.42 4.20
C LEU A 721 -5.58 10.39 5.40
N VAL A 722 -5.90 9.55 6.39
CA VAL A 722 -5.15 9.48 7.65
C VAL A 722 -4.32 8.22 7.77
N ALA A 723 -4.73 7.10 7.15
CA ALA A 723 -4.11 5.79 7.34
C ALA A 723 -3.40 5.20 6.10
N SER A 724 -3.41 5.88 4.94
CA SER A 724 -2.70 5.45 3.70
C SER A 724 -3.09 4.06 3.18
N ASN A 725 -4.27 3.60 3.54
CA ASN A 725 -4.86 2.35 3.08
C ASN A 725 -5.61 2.54 1.76
N ASP A 726 -5.92 1.45 1.05
CA ASP A 726 -7.00 1.48 0.08
C ASP A 726 -8.35 1.44 0.83
N ARG A 727 -9.40 2.09 0.32
CA ARG A 727 -10.76 1.96 0.85
C ARG A 727 -11.17 0.49 0.95
N TRP A 728 -10.70 -0.37 0.05
CA TRP A 728 -10.94 -1.81 0.02
C TRP A 728 -10.35 -2.57 1.21
N ASP A 729 -9.29 -2.04 1.84
CA ASP A 729 -8.62 -2.65 3.00
C ASP A 729 -9.39 -2.47 4.32
N ILE A 730 -10.48 -1.70 4.35
CA ILE A 730 -11.23 -1.34 5.56
C ILE A 730 -12.68 -1.82 5.49
N GLY A 731 -13.14 -2.45 6.56
CA GLY A 731 -14.55 -2.75 6.80
C GLY A 731 -15.17 -1.79 7.80
N GLY A 732 -16.49 -1.86 7.95
CA GLY A 732 -17.18 -1.17 9.02
C GLY A 732 -18.58 -1.71 9.22
N VAL A 733 -19.13 -1.38 10.38
CA VAL A 733 -20.50 -1.69 10.78
C VAL A 733 -21.02 -0.58 11.69
N SER A 734 -22.25 -0.15 11.47
CA SER A 734 -23.00 0.73 12.35
C SER A 734 -24.16 0.00 13.01
N MET A 735 -24.38 0.26 14.31
CA MET A 735 -25.46 -0.31 15.08
C MET A 735 -26.11 0.75 15.96
N VAL A 736 -27.45 0.79 15.99
CA VAL A 736 -28.21 1.66 16.90
C VAL A 736 -28.14 1.15 18.35
N LEU A 737 -27.96 -0.16 18.52
CA LEU A 737 -27.78 -0.78 19.82
C LEU A 737 -26.81 -1.95 19.66
N HIS A 738 -25.53 -1.71 19.97
CA HIS A 738 -24.54 -2.77 19.95
C HIS A 738 -24.64 -3.64 21.22
N PRO A 739 -24.65 -4.99 21.12
CA PRO A 739 -24.85 -5.88 22.27
C PRO A 739 -23.89 -5.63 23.43
N ASP A 740 -22.60 -5.45 23.15
CA ASP A 740 -21.58 -5.30 24.20
C ASP A 740 -21.57 -3.90 24.84
N THR A 741 -21.96 -2.86 24.09
CA THR A 741 -21.87 -1.47 24.56
C THR A 741 -23.20 -0.97 25.12
N GLY A 742 -24.32 -1.60 24.74
CA GLY A 742 -25.67 -1.16 25.05
C GLY A 742 -26.01 0.22 24.49
N SER A 743 -25.26 0.72 23.49
CA SER A 743 -25.40 2.06 22.93
C SER A 743 -25.25 2.04 21.41
N PRO A 744 -25.70 3.10 20.71
CA PRO A 744 -25.28 3.39 19.35
C PRO A 744 -23.76 3.36 19.19
N ALA A 745 -23.29 2.70 18.14
CA ALA A 745 -21.87 2.57 17.85
C ALA A 745 -21.60 2.48 16.34
N VAL A 746 -20.44 2.99 15.93
CA VAL A 746 -19.89 2.83 14.58
C VAL A 746 -18.49 2.27 14.71
N PHE A 747 -18.28 1.12 14.08
CA PHE A 747 -17.01 0.40 14.02
C PHE A 747 -16.40 0.56 12.64
N VAL A 748 -15.10 0.80 12.61
CA VAL A 748 -14.27 0.79 11.40
C VAL A 748 -13.06 -0.08 11.71
N TYR A 749 -12.83 -1.10 10.90
CA TYR A 749 -11.87 -2.15 11.22
C TYR A 749 -11.05 -2.57 10.01
N ASP A 750 -9.90 -3.16 10.29
CA ASP A 750 -8.99 -3.62 9.26
C ASP A 750 -9.57 -4.89 8.61
N GLY A 751 -9.62 -4.93 7.27
CA GLY A 751 -10.22 -6.03 6.51
C GLY A 751 -9.38 -7.31 6.47
N ARG A 752 -8.39 -7.46 7.35
CA ARG A 752 -7.41 -8.56 7.33
C ARG A 752 -7.22 -9.19 8.71
N PRO A 753 -7.00 -10.51 8.81
CA PRO A 753 -6.76 -11.17 10.09
C PRO A 753 -5.59 -10.55 10.87
N GLY A 754 -5.83 -10.28 12.16
CA GLY A 754 -4.88 -9.65 13.07
C GLY A 754 -4.68 -8.15 12.90
N GLY A 755 -5.39 -7.50 11.96
CA GLY A 755 -5.18 -6.09 11.65
C GLY A 755 -3.95 -5.82 10.77
N ALA A 756 -3.99 -4.72 10.03
CA ALA A 756 -2.90 -4.21 9.22
C ALA A 756 -2.26 -2.94 9.84
N GLY A 757 -2.84 -2.41 10.92
CA GLY A 757 -2.41 -1.20 11.62
C GLY A 757 -3.19 0.07 11.24
N PHE A 758 -4.26 -0.05 10.44
CA PHE A 758 -4.98 1.13 9.94
C PHE A 758 -5.93 1.68 11.01
N ALA A 759 -6.61 0.80 11.77
CA ALA A 759 -7.46 1.17 12.90
C ALA A 759 -6.69 1.97 13.97
N GLU A 760 -5.48 1.54 14.32
CA GLU A 760 -4.57 2.19 15.27
C GLU A 760 -4.28 3.62 14.83
N ARG A 761 -4.05 3.80 13.52
CA ARG A 761 -3.79 5.10 12.94
C ARG A 761 -5.03 5.98 12.84
N GLY A 762 -6.17 5.40 12.49
CA GLY A 762 -7.47 6.07 12.55
C GLY A 762 -7.78 6.55 13.97
N PHE A 763 -7.41 5.77 14.99
CA PHE A 763 -7.53 6.18 16.39
C PHE A 763 -6.58 7.34 16.73
N ALA A 764 -5.31 7.26 16.33
CA ALA A 764 -4.33 8.33 16.60
C ALA A 764 -4.68 9.65 15.88
N GLN A 765 -5.29 9.58 14.71
CA GLN A 765 -5.66 10.74 13.87
C GLN A 765 -7.18 11.04 13.93
N ALA A 766 -7.86 10.62 14.99
CA ALA A 766 -9.32 10.68 15.11
C ALA A 766 -9.91 12.05 14.79
N ARG A 767 -9.35 13.12 15.38
CA ARG A 767 -9.82 14.49 15.14
C ARG A 767 -9.80 14.84 13.67
N ARG A 768 -8.63 14.72 13.05
CA ARG A 768 -8.43 15.05 11.64
C ARG A 768 -9.33 14.23 10.73
N TRP A 769 -9.47 12.93 11.02
CA TRP A 769 -10.31 12.03 10.24
C TRP A 769 -11.78 12.45 10.29
N VAL A 770 -12.33 12.69 11.48
CA VAL A 770 -13.74 13.06 11.66
C VAL A 770 -14.04 14.46 11.12
N GLU A 771 -13.15 15.44 11.36
CA GLU A 771 -13.29 16.81 10.82
C GLU A 771 -13.27 16.82 9.28
N ALA A 772 -12.33 16.10 8.66
CA ALA A 772 -12.28 15.99 7.19
C ALA A 772 -13.51 15.26 6.63
N THR A 773 -14.00 14.23 7.33
CA THR A 773 -15.22 13.52 6.93
C THR A 773 -16.44 14.43 6.98
N ALA A 774 -16.60 15.24 8.03
CA ALA A 774 -17.67 16.23 8.11
C ALA A 774 -17.56 17.28 6.99
N GLY A 775 -16.35 17.78 6.73
CA GLY A 775 -16.08 18.72 5.65
C GLY A 775 -16.47 18.19 4.27
N ALA A 776 -16.09 16.94 3.95
CA ALA A 776 -16.43 16.29 2.70
C ALA A 776 -17.95 16.16 2.48
N ILE A 777 -18.69 15.74 3.53
CA ILE A 777 -20.16 15.63 3.45
C ILE A 777 -20.80 17.02 3.27
N ALA A 778 -20.32 18.03 3.99
CA ALA A 778 -20.87 19.39 3.96
C ALA A 778 -20.62 20.10 2.62
N ALA A 779 -19.47 19.87 1.98
CA ALA A 779 -19.11 20.47 0.70
C ALA A 779 -19.87 19.85 -0.49
N CYS A 780 -20.29 18.58 -0.38
CA CYS A 780 -20.94 17.87 -1.46
C CYS A 780 -22.30 18.50 -1.85
N GLU A 781 -22.50 18.76 -3.15
CA GLU A 781 -23.68 19.44 -3.72
C GLU A 781 -24.97 18.60 -3.77
N CYS A 782 -24.93 17.32 -3.39
CA CYS A 782 -26.10 16.44 -3.40
C CYS A 782 -27.06 16.70 -2.21
N GLU A 783 -28.35 16.39 -2.41
CA GLU A 783 -29.38 16.59 -1.38
C GLU A 783 -29.40 15.43 -0.35
N ASP A 784 -29.66 14.21 -0.83
CA ASP A 784 -29.92 13.05 0.06
C ASP A 784 -28.69 12.14 0.27
N GLY A 785 -27.61 12.38 -0.49
CA GLY A 785 -26.41 11.55 -0.49
C GLY A 785 -26.08 10.95 -1.86
N CYS A 786 -24.79 10.84 -2.17
CA CYS A 786 -24.28 10.24 -3.40
C CYS A 786 -22.96 9.48 -3.13
N PRO A 787 -22.38 8.80 -4.14
CA PRO A 787 -21.08 8.10 -3.99
C PRO A 787 -19.93 9.02 -3.57
N SER A 788 -19.95 10.30 -3.97
CA SER A 788 -19.01 11.33 -3.52
C SER A 788 -19.15 11.77 -2.04
N CYS A 789 -20.06 11.21 -1.24
CA CYS A 789 -20.14 11.58 0.19
C CYS A 789 -20.48 10.43 1.14
N VAL A 790 -21.69 9.85 1.05
CA VAL A 790 -22.23 8.92 2.08
C VAL A 790 -22.62 7.55 1.53
N GLN A 791 -22.52 7.33 0.22
CA GLN A 791 -22.73 5.99 -0.35
C GLN A 791 -21.42 5.19 -0.38
N SER A 792 -21.58 3.89 -0.21
CA SER A 792 -20.50 2.91 -0.28
C SER A 792 -20.79 1.86 -1.35
N PRO A 793 -19.82 1.57 -2.24
CA PRO A 793 -19.95 0.47 -3.19
C PRO A 793 -19.87 -0.90 -2.50
N LYS A 794 -19.42 -0.94 -1.23
CA LYS A 794 -19.36 -2.16 -0.41
C LYS A 794 -20.66 -2.46 0.34
N CYS A 795 -21.62 -1.55 0.33
CA CYS A 795 -22.80 -1.67 1.17
C CYS A 795 -23.72 -2.80 0.70
N GLY A 796 -23.75 -3.93 1.43
CA GLY A 796 -24.70 -5.02 1.21
C GLY A 796 -26.17 -4.60 1.37
N ASN A 797 -26.42 -3.49 2.07
CA ASN A 797 -27.73 -2.88 2.29
C ASN A 797 -28.16 -1.83 1.25
N ARG A 798 -27.55 -1.80 0.05
CA ARG A 798 -27.94 -0.91 -1.06
C ARG A 798 -28.00 0.56 -0.69
N ASN A 799 -27.08 1.01 0.17
CA ASN A 799 -27.04 2.40 0.58
C ASN A 799 -28.39 2.89 1.15
N SER A 800 -29.07 2.02 1.92
CA SER A 800 -30.38 2.31 2.50
C SER A 800 -30.60 1.59 3.84
N PRO A 801 -31.11 2.29 4.89
CA PRO A 801 -31.33 3.74 4.92
C PRO A 801 -30.00 4.51 4.98
N LEU A 802 -29.97 5.72 4.44
CA LEU A 802 -28.89 6.70 4.62
C LEU A 802 -29.50 8.07 4.91
N ASP A 803 -28.85 8.83 5.79
CA ASP A 803 -29.25 10.19 6.14
C ASP A 803 -28.03 11.11 6.17
N LYS A 804 -27.82 11.87 5.09
CA LYS A 804 -26.68 12.79 4.94
C LYS A 804 -26.63 13.86 6.03
N ALA A 805 -27.75 14.53 6.30
CA ALA A 805 -27.81 15.57 7.31
C ALA A 805 -27.65 14.99 8.73
N GLY A 806 -28.18 13.79 8.94
CA GLY A 806 -27.99 13.05 10.19
C GLY A 806 -26.53 12.68 10.42
N ALA A 807 -25.82 12.20 9.39
CA ALA A 807 -24.40 11.91 9.48
C ALA A 807 -23.56 13.13 9.88
N LEU A 808 -23.83 14.31 9.28
CA LEU A 808 -23.18 15.56 9.70
C LEU A 808 -23.43 15.89 11.17
N THR A 809 -24.65 15.64 11.66
CA THR A 809 -24.99 15.85 13.08
C THR A 809 -24.18 14.92 13.99
N VAL A 810 -24.03 13.65 13.60
CA VAL A 810 -23.17 12.68 14.32
C VAL A 810 -21.72 13.14 14.34
N LEU A 811 -21.16 13.52 13.19
CA LEU A 811 -19.74 13.90 13.10
C LEU A 811 -19.46 15.22 13.86
N HIS A 812 -20.33 16.22 13.78
CA HIS A 812 -20.20 17.45 14.57
C HIS A 812 -20.30 17.16 16.08
N PHE A 813 -21.21 16.27 16.50
CA PHE A 813 -21.30 15.84 17.89
C PHE A 813 -19.96 15.29 18.42
N LEU A 814 -19.25 14.51 17.59
CA LEU A 814 -17.90 14.01 17.90
C LEU A 814 -16.88 15.15 17.97
N THR A 815 -16.82 16.00 16.94
CA THR A 815 -15.84 17.08 16.82
C THR A 815 -15.91 18.06 18.00
N GLU A 816 -17.11 18.45 18.42
CA GLU A 816 -17.33 19.35 19.56
C GLU A 816 -16.81 18.80 20.90
N ARG A 817 -16.60 17.48 21.01
CA ARG A 817 -16.22 16.79 22.23
C ARG A 817 -14.78 16.30 22.23
N PHE A 818 -14.04 16.43 21.14
CA PHE A 818 -12.64 15.97 21.09
C PHE A 818 -11.75 16.66 22.12
N ASP A 819 -11.96 17.93 22.42
CA ASP A 819 -11.19 18.66 23.45
C ASP A 819 -11.43 18.13 24.87
N SER A 820 -12.54 17.41 25.08
CA SER A 820 -12.94 16.85 26.36
C SER A 820 -12.58 15.37 26.52
N LEU A 821 -12.04 14.74 25.46
CA LEU A 821 -11.56 13.36 25.54
C LEU A 821 -10.37 13.27 26.50
N ALA A 822 -10.31 12.19 27.27
CA ALA A 822 -9.16 11.87 28.10
C ALA A 822 -8.94 10.36 28.11
N GLU A 823 -7.68 9.93 28.06
CA GLU A 823 -7.33 8.51 28.08
C GLU A 823 -7.66 7.89 29.43
N VAL A 824 -8.37 6.78 29.40
CA VAL A 824 -8.79 6.02 30.58
C VAL A 824 -7.99 4.72 30.63
N PRO A 825 -7.36 4.38 31.76
CA PRO A 825 -6.68 3.10 31.91
C PRO A 825 -7.64 1.94 31.64
N VAL A 826 -7.34 1.16 30.62
CA VAL A 826 -8.00 -0.13 30.38
C VAL A 826 -7.25 -1.22 31.12
N GLY A 827 -7.99 -2.13 31.75
CA GLY A 827 -7.39 -3.28 32.43
C GLY A 827 -6.63 -4.15 31.42
N VAL A 828 -5.51 -4.74 31.85
CA VAL A 828 -4.72 -5.66 31.01
C VAL A 828 -5.66 -6.78 30.52
N PRO A 829 -5.72 -7.06 29.20
CA PRO A 829 -6.50 -8.18 28.68
C PRO A 829 -6.04 -9.47 29.35
N ASP A 830 -6.97 -10.25 29.88
CA ASP A 830 -6.67 -11.60 30.35
C ASP A 830 -6.45 -12.47 29.11
N VAL A 831 -5.19 -12.71 28.75
CA VAL A 831 -4.77 -13.42 27.51
C VAL A 831 -5.15 -14.91 27.53
N THR A 832 -6.01 -15.35 28.45
CA THR A 832 -6.48 -16.74 28.59
C THR A 832 -7.77 -17.05 27.81
N GLY A 833 -8.19 -16.18 26.88
CA GLY A 833 -9.42 -16.34 26.08
C GLY A 833 -9.44 -17.50 25.06
N ALA A 834 -8.55 -18.48 25.15
CA ALA A 834 -8.56 -19.66 24.26
C ALA A 834 -9.62 -20.72 24.66
N ASP A 835 -10.27 -20.58 25.83
CA ASP A 835 -11.12 -21.64 26.40
C ASP A 835 -12.62 -21.59 25.99
N ARG A 836 -12.99 -20.81 24.97
CA ARG A 836 -14.37 -20.79 24.42
C ARG A 836 -14.52 -21.39 23.02
N ALA A 837 -13.44 -21.88 22.39
CA ALA A 837 -13.47 -22.57 21.10
C ALA A 837 -13.83 -24.08 21.21
N GLY A 838 -14.49 -24.48 22.30
CA GLY A 838 -14.74 -25.88 22.64
C GLY A 838 -16.20 -26.16 22.99
N HIS A 839 -17.16 -25.73 22.16
CA HIS A 839 -18.49 -26.37 22.03
C HIS A 839 -19.29 -25.75 20.87
N ARG A 840 -19.01 -26.17 19.64
CA ARG A 840 -19.94 -26.81 18.69
C ARG A 840 -19.31 -26.92 17.30
#